data_AF-A0A1V6FEF2-F1
#
_entry.id   AF-A0A1V6FEF2-F1
#
_cell.length_a   1.000
_cell.length_b   1.000
_cell.length_c   1.000
_cell.angle_alpha   90.00
_cell.angle_beta   90.00
_cell.angle_gamma   90.00
#
_symmetry.space_group_name_H-M   'P 1'
#
loop_
_entity.id
_entity.type
_entity.pdbx_description
1 polymer ?
#
loop_
_entity_poly.entity_id
_entity_poly.type
_entity_poly.pdbx_seq_one_letter_code
_entity_poly.pdbx_strand_id
1 'polypeptide(L)'
;MKHFFQRLVLLSILASATLLPAATTLPLANPGFEEEYASWDGEKTMSLILPEAARTGNLGLRVVDNSTTAGSELRQTGLAVKPESTHALQFWARCEKAHTVGVYLIFLDEQGKHLNRVDLRNEIYLALPKQPEWRQFTLVAKAPAAAKTVTVRIHSFNAAIGVADLDDFTLLELTEEEAKTMRTTVVRANKAFPALDPDRVKQLAEWLPAQPTGFGRPVSDRQAWEKIASQPGAAKVIADARKDAASPPPELPDELYLEFTQNGNRNRYEAPYFVRTRRILNFAKAEGFLNQGEFLPALEAELRALCADRSWVMPAHDSGLENFNRTRYYGDLGATARALLAATVSWWFQDKLPADLQADIKANIMLRVLEPYREVFQTGEIPNGLWWMTGGSNWNAVCTANTVATALTACDSAEERAEFVAAMEISNPLFLGGFTPDGYCSEGIGYWNYGFGHYLYMAAMVRLATGGKLDILDHPVVENACAYAKNIMIDERAAPAFADCGVNARPATTMLWLIQNTHPQTLRQRIAIQDTSTLELHAFALIAFAEPTAAENLPPETPIFEPRHLFADGGVFICRSLHGEQTFGAAIKAGHNAEMHNHNDIGSYLVVVNNHAYLVDPGAEQYTRRTFSKDRYVSKILNSYGHPVPVVAGKLQSTGRAAQGVFTKTEFTDAQDTLVIDLAQAYDVPELTALTRTFTFFRTRPEIIIRDEVAFASPQTFSTAVVTLDKLFIRNQRSLDVYDGNGACTVDVAVTGADWTLDSEVIENPGTRNVPTRVGINLTTPVTAATVTMTIKPTPLSDDLPGFYREPDMTGLNPAVKDAITIQAENIAEETAGAVVREPKVDSDEDAIKFWDKAGHALTWAFTVPADGRYALLVRACHAFGDGVARHVAIDGVPLNQEDTPFLFPGTGGWSTNANQWREVWVAHNRKALILELKAGQHRLTMTNADNRGLNLDWLKIVPLP
;
A
#
# COMPACT_ATOMS: atom_id res chain seq x y z
N MET A 1 -52.04 39.73 22.11
CA MET A 1 -53.12 39.33 21.17
C MET A 1 -52.64 39.68 19.77
N LYS A 2 -52.68 38.72 18.84
CA LYS A 2 -52.14 38.76 17.45
C LYS A 2 -50.61 38.74 17.32
N HIS A 3 -50.03 37.54 17.44
CA HIS A 3 -49.06 36.94 16.50
C HIS A 3 -48.87 35.46 16.89
N PHE A 4 -49.98 34.72 16.93
CA PHE A 4 -50.04 33.30 17.34
C PHE A 4 -50.74 32.42 16.29
N PHE A 5 -50.81 32.87 15.03
CA PHE A 5 -51.48 32.12 13.95
C PHE A 5 -50.78 32.38 12.62
N GLN A 6 -49.69 31.65 12.37
CA GLN A 6 -49.20 31.30 11.03
C GLN A 6 -48.00 30.35 11.18
N ARG A 7 -48.28 29.09 11.51
CA ARG A 7 -47.42 27.91 11.29
C ARG A 7 -48.22 26.63 11.58
N LEU A 8 -49.43 26.56 11.01
CA LEU A 8 -50.33 25.42 11.14
C LEU A 8 -50.87 25.01 9.77
N VAL A 9 -50.00 24.52 8.88
CA VAL A 9 -50.28 23.57 7.79
C VAL A 9 -48.96 22.83 7.53
N LEU A 10 -49.01 21.50 7.38
CA LEU A 10 -47.91 20.51 7.37
C LEU A 10 -47.41 20.00 8.73
N LEU A 11 -48.34 19.47 9.54
CA LEU A 11 -48.05 18.42 10.51
C LEU A 11 -49.26 17.49 10.60
N SER A 12 -49.46 16.74 9.51
CA SER A 12 -50.41 15.63 9.44
C SER A 12 -49.95 14.64 8.37
N ILE A 13 -48.75 14.09 8.57
CA ILE A 13 -48.44 12.72 8.16
C ILE A 13 -48.32 11.98 9.49
N LEU A 14 -49.40 11.28 9.85
CA LEU A 14 -49.37 10.33 10.95
C LEU A 14 -48.22 9.36 10.70
N ALA A 15 -47.38 9.21 11.72
CA ALA A 15 -46.45 8.12 11.86
C ALA A 15 -47.21 6.79 11.75
N SER A 16 -47.14 6.16 10.58
CA SER A 16 -46.98 4.72 10.53
C SER A 16 -45.49 4.46 10.75
N ALA A 17 -45.02 4.59 11.99
CA ALA A 17 -43.84 3.84 12.39
C ALA A 17 -44.25 2.38 12.26
N THR A 18 -43.97 1.78 11.10
CA THR A 18 -43.80 0.34 11.02
C THR A 18 -42.77 0.02 12.09
N LEU A 19 -43.23 -0.52 13.22
CA LEU A 19 -42.37 -1.27 14.12
C LEU A 19 -41.60 -2.23 13.24
N LEU A 20 -40.33 -1.92 12.97
CA LEU A 20 -39.42 -2.91 12.42
C LEU A 20 -39.52 -4.11 13.36
N PRO A 21 -39.70 -5.33 12.83
CA PRO A 21 -39.77 -6.50 13.69
C PRO A 21 -38.51 -6.50 14.57
N ALA A 22 -38.68 -6.54 15.88
CA ALA A 22 -37.55 -6.73 16.79
C ALA A 22 -36.99 -8.14 16.58
N ALA A 23 -35.72 -8.35 16.94
CA ALA A 23 -35.12 -9.68 16.99
C ALA A 23 -36.08 -10.70 17.62
N THR A 24 -36.23 -11.85 16.97
CA THR A 24 -37.14 -12.90 17.43
C THR A 24 -36.38 -13.83 18.36
N THR A 25 -36.79 -13.91 19.63
CA THR A 25 -36.23 -14.89 20.57
C THR A 25 -36.63 -16.31 20.16
N LEU A 26 -35.62 -17.16 19.94
CA LEU A 26 -35.82 -18.58 19.72
C LEU A 26 -35.98 -19.28 21.09
N PRO A 27 -36.96 -20.19 21.26
CA PRO A 27 -37.31 -20.77 22.55
C PRO A 27 -36.28 -21.81 23.00
N LEU A 28 -35.15 -21.35 23.53
CA LEU A 28 -34.15 -22.21 24.16
C LEU A 28 -34.75 -22.83 25.43
N ALA A 29 -34.83 -24.16 25.49
CA ALA A 29 -35.36 -24.87 26.65
C ALA A 29 -34.36 -24.85 27.81
N ASN A 30 -34.86 -24.60 29.03
CA ASN A 30 -34.08 -24.55 30.26
C ASN A 30 -32.79 -23.69 30.14
N PRO A 31 -32.90 -22.41 29.74
CA PRO A 31 -31.74 -21.57 29.42
C PRO A 31 -30.90 -21.15 30.63
N GLY A 32 -31.45 -21.27 31.85
CA GLY A 32 -30.78 -20.96 33.11
C GLY A 32 -30.62 -22.17 34.03
N PHE A 33 -30.76 -23.40 33.52
CA PHE A 33 -30.53 -24.64 34.29
C PHE A 33 -31.44 -24.86 35.53
N GLU A 34 -32.56 -24.14 35.64
CA GLU A 34 -33.54 -24.26 36.73
C GLU A 34 -34.22 -25.64 36.80
N GLU A 35 -34.23 -26.38 35.70
CA GLU A 35 -34.74 -27.75 35.61
C GLU A 35 -33.60 -28.78 35.52
N GLU A 36 -32.51 -28.54 36.24
CA GLU A 36 -31.27 -29.33 36.18
C GLU A 36 -30.83 -29.52 34.70
N TYR A 37 -30.55 -30.75 34.28
CA TYR A 37 -30.06 -31.06 32.93
C TYR A 37 -31.17 -31.20 31.89
N ALA A 38 -32.42 -30.80 32.18
CA ALA A 38 -33.49 -30.90 31.20
C ALA A 38 -33.10 -30.15 29.91
N SER A 39 -33.17 -30.85 28.76
CA SER A 39 -32.77 -30.34 27.42
C SER A 39 -31.27 -30.04 27.21
N TRP A 40 -30.41 -30.48 28.15
CA TRP A 40 -28.95 -30.39 28.06
C TRP A 40 -28.33 -31.79 28.17
N ASP A 41 -27.85 -32.33 27.05
CA ASP A 41 -27.26 -33.66 26.94
C ASP A 41 -25.73 -33.60 26.98
N GLY A 42 -25.09 -34.53 27.68
CA GLY A 42 -23.64 -34.64 27.71
C GLY A 42 -23.05 -35.14 29.02
N GLU A 43 -21.80 -34.76 29.26
CA GLU A 43 -20.97 -35.09 30.42
C GLU A 43 -21.45 -34.31 31.67
N LYS A 44 -21.58 -35.00 32.81
CA LYS A 44 -22.18 -34.46 34.06
C LYS A 44 -21.26 -34.51 35.28
N THR A 45 -20.03 -35.01 35.13
CA THR A 45 -19.05 -35.08 36.23
C THR A 45 -18.25 -33.79 36.37
N MET A 46 -17.94 -33.12 35.25
CA MET A 46 -17.28 -31.81 35.21
C MET A 46 -18.29 -30.67 35.11
N SER A 47 -19.46 -30.91 34.53
CA SER A 47 -20.54 -29.94 34.34
C SER A 47 -21.58 -30.12 35.45
N LEU A 48 -21.52 -29.32 36.50
CA LEU A 48 -22.35 -29.41 37.71
C LEU A 48 -23.40 -28.29 37.73
N ILE A 49 -24.65 -28.62 38.03
CA ILE A 49 -25.72 -27.62 38.19
C ILE A 49 -25.91 -27.35 39.68
N LEU A 50 -25.64 -26.11 40.10
CA LEU A 50 -25.48 -25.77 41.52
C LEU A 50 -26.05 -24.38 41.83
N PRO A 51 -26.58 -24.13 43.04
CA PRO A 51 -27.06 -22.81 43.44
C PRO A 51 -25.99 -21.72 43.44
N GLU A 52 -24.73 -22.07 43.74
CA GLU A 52 -23.63 -21.11 43.78
C GLU A 52 -23.22 -20.58 42.40
N ALA A 53 -23.68 -21.25 41.33
CA ALA A 53 -23.45 -20.89 39.94
C ALA A 53 -24.64 -20.15 39.30
N ALA A 54 -25.70 -19.88 40.07
CA ALA A 54 -26.84 -19.08 39.60
C ALA A 54 -26.47 -17.60 39.57
N ARG A 55 -26.71 -16.94 38.43
CA ARG A 55 -26.71 -15.47 38.32
C ARG A 55 -28.11 -14.93 38.57
N THR A 56 -29.12 -15.56 38.01
CA THR A 56 -30.54 -15.34 38.33
C THR A 56 -31.22 -16.68 38.59
N GLY A 57 -32.40 -16.69 39.20
CA GLY A 57 -33.04 -17.95 39.59
C GLY A 57 -32.35 -18.65 40.77
N ASN A 58 -32.48 -19.97 40.85
CA ASN A 58 -31.98 -20.81 41.94
C ASN A 58 -30.80 -21.69 41.55
N LEU A 59 -30.59 -21.95 40.25
CA LEU A 59 -29.56 -22.86 39.75
C LEU A 59 -28.80 -22.22 38.59
N GLY A 60 -27.57 -22.69 38.36
CA GLY A 60 -26.78 -22.32 37.19
C GLY A 60 -25.73 -23.38 36.92
N LEU A 61 -25.04 -23.30 35.79
CA LEU A 61 -24.03 -24.28 35.41
C LEU A 61 -22.64 -23.88 35.90
N ARG A 62 -21.99 -24.76 36.67
CA ARG A 62 -20.56 -24.71 36.98
C ARG A 62 -19.82 -25.81 36.23
N VAL A 63 -18.82 -25.43 35.44
CA VAL A 63 -17.86 -26.37 34.86
C VAL A 63 -16.59 -26.37 35.72
N VAL A 64 -16.24 -27.52 36.29
CA VAL A 64 -14.99 -27.76 37.02
C VAL A 64 -14.15 -28.75 36.23
N ASP A 65 -13.12 -28.25 35.54
CA ASP A 65 -12.17 -29.11 34.84
C ASP A 65 -10.89 -29.23 35.67
N ASN A 66 -10.61 -30.44 36.15
CA ASN A 66 -9.36 -30.77 36.86
C ASN A 66 -8.48 -31.73 36.05
N SER A 67 -8.86 -32.02 34.79
CA SER A 67 -8.18 -32.99 33.96
C SER A 67 -7.02 -32.36 33.19
N THR A 68 -5.91 -33.08 33.12
CA THR A 68 -4.76 -32.71 32.27
C THR A 68 -4.86 -33.30 30.86
N THR A 69 -5.83 -34.16 30.59
CA THR A 69 -5.90 -34.95 29.33
C THR A 69 -7.29 -35.01 28.69
N ALA A 70 -8.35 -34.67 29.42
CA ALA A 70 -9.73 -34.71 28.95
C ALA A 70 -10.39 -33.34 29.08
N GLY A 71 -11.61 -33.21 28.55
CA GLY A 71 -12.51 -32.08 28.76
C GLY A 71 -13.96 -32.57 28.80
N SER A 72 -14.91 -31.66 28.99
CA SER A 72 -16.34 -31.95 29.14
C SER A 72 -17.14 -31.44 27.94
N GLU A 73 -18.32 -31.99 27.71
CA GLU A 73 -19.25 -31.47 26.72
C GLU A 73 -20.67 -31.50 27.26
N LEU A 74 -21.38 -30.38 27.17
CA LEU A 74 -22.81 -30.27 27.40
C LEU A 74 -23.45 -29.56 26.21
N ARG A 75 -24.53 -30.12 25.65
CA ARG A 75 -25.16 -29.63 24.42
C ARG A 75 -26.67 -29.51 24.59
N GLN A 76 -27.22 -28.43 24.07
CA GLN A 76 -28.66 -28.16 24.10
C GLN A 76 -29.40 -28.84 22.91
N THR A 77 -30.67 -29.21 23.09
CA THR A 77 -31.49 -29.78 22.01
C THR A 77 -31.65 -28.83 20.80
N GLY A 78 -31.24 -29.25 19.61
CA GLY A 78 -31.26 -28.40 18.40
C GLY A 78 -32.61 -27.74 18.08
N LEU A 79 -32.57 -26.45 17.78
CA LEU A 79 -33.73 -25.60 17.42
C LEU A 79 -33.77 -25.36 15.91
N ALA A 80 -34.96 -25.33 15.31
CA ALA A 80 -35.10 -25.01 13.89
C ALA A 80 -34.64 -23.58 13.57
N VAL A 81 -33.92 -23.41 12.46
CA VAL A 81 -33.46 -22.09 11.96
C VAL A 81 -33.72 -21.94 10.48
N LYS A 82 -33.79 -20.69 10.02
CA LYS A 82 -33.85 -20.40 8.59
C LYS A 82 -32.42 -20.40 8.02
N PRO A 83 -32.19 -21.04 6.86
CA PRO A 83 -30.96 -20.85 6.11
C PRO A 83 -30.68 -19.37 5.86
N GLU A 84 -29.42 -18.98 5.92
CA GLU A 84 -28.95 -17.62 5.63
C GLU A 84 -29.48 -16.51 6.57
N SER A 85 -30.24 -16.81 7.63
CA SER A 85 -30.57 -15.81 8.65
C SER A 85 -29.42 -15.65 9.66
N THR A 86 -29.33 -14.45 10.26
CA THR A 86 -28.30 -14.14 11.26
C THR A 86 -28.85 -14.38 12.65
N HIS A 87 -28.07 -15.02 13.51
CA HIS A 87 -28.45 -15.35 14.88
C HIS A 87 -27.47 -14.75 15.88
N ALA A 88 -27.95 -14.45 17.08
CA ALA A 88 -27.13 -14.05 18.21
C ALA A 88 -27.41 -14.94 19.43
N LEU A 89 -26.38 -15.57 19.97
CA LEU A 89 -26.41 -16.25 21.25
C LEU A 89 -25.83 -15.31 22.32
N GLN A 90 -26.64 -14.94 23.29
CA GLN A 90 -26.23 -14.21 24.48
C GLN A 90 -26.25 -15.13 25.69
N PHE A 91 -25.30 -14.96 26.60
CA PHE A 91 -25.25 -15.72 27.84
C PHE A 91 -24.40 -14.97 28.85
N TRP A 92 -24.59 -15.25 30.13
CA TRP A 92 -23.76 -14.71 31.19
C TRP A 92 -22.73 -15.74 31.62
N ALA A 93 -21.52 -15.29 31.93
CA ALA A 93 -20.50 -16.14 32.49
C ALA A 93 -19.55 -15.38 33.43
N ARG A 94 -18.95 -16.13 34.33
CA ARG A 94 -17.71 -15.77 35.04
C ARG A 94 -16.75 -16.95 35.00
N CYS A 95 -15.46 -16.69 34.93
CA CYS A 95 -14.44 -17.69 34.68
C CYS A 95 -13.15 -17.30 35.40
N GLU A 96 -12.61 -18.18 36.24
CA GLU A 96 -11.42 -17.87 37.05
C GLU A 96 -10.13 -17.84 36.20
N LYS A 97 -10.11 -18.60 35.10
CA LYS A 97 -8.96 -18.74 34.21
C LYS A 97 -9.41 -18.73 32.75
N ALA A 98 -8.74 -17.91 31.94
CA ALA A 98 -9.04 -17.82 30.51
C ALA A 98 -8.95 -19.18 29.83
N HIS A 99 -9.84 -19.41 28.85
CA HIS A 99 -9.91 -20.61 28.03
C HIS A 99 -10.20 -21.90 28.81
N THR A 100 -10.82 -21.83 29.99
CA THR A 100 -11.34 -23.03 30.69
C THR A 100 -12.50 -23.65 29.90
N VAL A 101 -13.45 -22.81 29.47
CA VAL A 101 -14.67 -23.23 28.75
C VAL A 101 -14.83 -22.43 27.46
N GLY A 102 -15.26 -23.11 26.40
CA GLY A 102 -15.76 -22.53 25.17
C GLY A 102 -17.28 -22.72 25.05
N VAL A 103 -17.98 -21.67 24.62
CA VAL A 103 -19.39 -21.71 24.24
C VAL A 103 -19.49 -21.63 22.74
N TYR A 104 -20.22 -22.55 22.12
CA TYR A 104 -20.31 -22.76 20.69
C TYR A 104 -21.76 -22.59 20.23
N LEU A 105 -21.92 -22.02 19.04
CA LEU A 105 -23.17 -22.02 18.29
C LEU A 105 -23.00 -22.91 17.05
N ILE A 106 -23.65 -24.07 17.01
CA ILE A 106 -23.43 -25.10 15.98
C ILE A 106 -24.66 -25.19 15.07
N PHE A 107 -24.46 -25.02 13.78
CA PHE A 107 -25.47 -25.25 12.74
C PHE A 107 -25.38 -26.67 12.21
N LEU A 108 -26.52 -27.31 12.04
CA LEU A 108 -26.67 -28.69 11.58
C LEU A 108 -27.53 -28.74 10.32
N ASP A 109 -27.19 -29.64 9.39
CA ASP A 109 -28.02 -29.93 8.22
C ASP A 109 -29.22 -30.85 8.55
N GLU A 110 -29.96 -31.26 7.51
CA GLU A 110 -31.13 -32.14 7.62
C GLU A 110 -30.79 -33.53 8.19
N GLN A 111 -29.54 -33.98 8.03
CA GLN A 111 -29.05 -35.25 8.55
C GLN A 111 -28.39 -35.10 9.93
N GLY A 112 -28.41 -33.90 10.53
CA GLY A 112 -27.80 -33.62 11.82
C GLY A 112 -26.28 -33.49 11.79
N LYS A 113 -25.68 -33.32 10.60
CA LYS A 113 -24.23 -33.15 10.46
C LYS A 113 -23.83 -31.71 10.72
N HIS A 114 -22.70 -31.53 11.41
CA HIS A 114 -22.12 -30.22 11.72
C HIS A 114 -21.69 -29.48 10.45
N LEU A 115 -22.19 -28.26 10.28
CA LEU A 115 -21.86 -27.37 9.17
C LEU A 115 -20.71 -26.42 9.51
N ASN A 116 -20.49 -26.13 10.79
CA ASN A 116 -19.39 -25.32 11.29
C ASN A 116 -18.50 -26.13 12.26
N ARG A 117 -17.28 -26.46 11.82
CA ARG A 117 -16.39 -27.45 12.45
C ARG A 117 -14.91 -27.15 12.21
N VAL A 118 -14.05 -27.65 13.10
CA VAL A 118 -12.62 -27.34 13.17
C VAL A 118 -11.90 -27.56 11.83
N ASP A 119 -12.16 -28.68 11.15
CA ASP A 119 -11.51 -29.06 9.89
C ASP A 119 -11.86 -28.11 8.74
N LEU A 120 -13.01 -27.44 8.81
CA LEU A 120 -13.45 -26.41 7.87
C LEU A 120 -13.05 -24.99 8.31
N ARG A 121 -12.42 -24.85 9.49
CA ARG A 121 -11.99 -23.58 10.10
C ARG A 121 -13.07 -22.49 10.14
N ASN A 122 -14.33 -22.90 10.29
CA ASN A 122 -15.49 -22.02 10.30
C ASN A 122 -16.29 -22.11 11.60
N GLU A 123 -15.68 -22.63 12.68
CA GLU A 123 -16.32 -22.74 13.99
C GLU A 123 -16.81 -21.38 14.52
N ILE A 124 -17.95 -21.41 15.19
CA ILE A 124 -18.56 -20.22 15.80
C ILE A 124 -18.57 -20.46 17.30
N TYR A 125 -17.57 -19.95 17.99
CA TYR A 125 -17.43 -20.14 19.43
C TYR A 125 -16.72 -18.97 20.10
N LEU A 126 -16.92 -18.86 21.41
CA LEU A 126 -16.23 -17.92 22.29
C LEU A 126 -15.56 -18.72 23.39
N ALA A 127 -14.23 -18.72 23.42
CA ALA A 127 -13.48 -19.17 24.58
C ALA A 127 -13.55 -18.09 25.67
N LEU A 128 -14.04 -18.45 26.86
CA LEU A 128 -14.24 -17.48 27.93
C LEU A 128 -12.89 -16.87 28.38
N PRO A 129 -12.76 -15.54 28.50
CA PRO A 129 -11.60 -14.91 29.10
C PRO A 129 -11.58 -15.16 30.62
N LYS A 130 -10.48 -14.80 31.28
CA LYS A 130 -10.49 -14.62 32.73
C LYS A 130 -11.45 -13.47 33.06
N GLN A 131 -12.50 -13.77 33.79
CA GLN A 131 -13.59 -12.84 34.08
C GLN A 131 -14.20 -13.22 35.45
N PRO A 132 -13.63 -12.75 36.57
CA PRO A 132 -14.05 -13.18 37.92
C PRO A 132 -15.49 -12.77 38.28
N GLU A 133 -15.98 -11.67 37.70
CA GLU A 133 -17.34 -11.16 37.89
C GLU A 133 -18.25 -11.54 36.73
N TRP A 134 -19.55 -11.70 37.00
CA TRP A 134 -20.55 -11.99 35.97
C TRP A 134 -20.55 -10.95 34.85
N ARG A 135 -20.39 -11.39 33.61
CA ARG A 135 -20.46 -10.56 32.41
C ARG A 135 -21.30 -11.25 31.33
N GLN A 136 -22.05 -10.45 30.57
CA GLN A 136 -22.74 -10.94 29.38
C GLN A 136 -21.79 -11.05 28.18
N PHE A 137 -21.84 -12.17 27.48
CA PHE A 137 -21.14 -12.44 26.25
C PHE A 137 -22.13 -12.61 25.09
N THR A 138 -21.70 -12.35 23.87
CA THR A 138 -22.52 -12.48 22.66
C THR A 138 -21.73 -13.15 21.54
N LEU A 139 -22.35 -14.12 20.86
CA LEU A 139 -21.89 -14.77 19.64
C LEU A 139 -22.86 -14.47 18.50
N VAL A 140 -22.40 -13.81 17.44
CA VAL A 140 -23.22 -13.49 16.26
C VAL A 140 -22.72 -14.29 15.06
N ALA A 141 -23.63 -15.01 14.38
CA ALA A 141 -23.28 -15.76 13.18
C ALA A 141 -24.44 -15.88 12.19
N LYS A 142 -24.09 -15.96 10.90
CA LYS A 142 -25.04 -16.25 9.82
C LYS A 142 -25.15 -17.76 9.63
N ALA A 143 -26.38 -18.27 9.59
CA ALA A 143 -26.64 -19.68 9.33
C ALA A 143 -26.24 -20.04 7.89
N PRO A 144 -25.47 -21.12 7.65
CA PRO A 144 -25.16 -21.58 6.29
C PRO A 144 -26.43 -21.95 5.49
N ALA A 145 -26.36 -21.90 4.15
CA ALA A 145 -27.47 -22.26 3.27
C ALA A 145 -28.05 -23.67 3.49
N ALA A 146 -27.24 -24.61 3.98
CA ALA A 146 -27.68 -25.98 4.30
C ALA A 146 -28.27 -26.13 5.72
N ALA A 147 -28.23 -25.09 6.55
CA ALA A 147 -28.63 -25.18 7.96
C ALA A 147 -30.13 -25.43 8.12
N LYS A 148 -30.48 -26.41 8.96
CA LYS A 148 -31.84 -26.73 9.37
C LYS A 148 -32.06 -26.49 10.84
N THR A 149 -31.06 -26.81 11.66
CA THR A 149 -31.14 -26.57 13.11
C THR A 149 -29.88 -25.90 13.63
N VAL A 150 -29.99 -25.28 14.80
CA VAL A 150 -28.89 -24.70 15.56
C VAL A 150 -28.91 -25.25 16.98
N THR A 151 -27.75 -25.50 17.57
CA THR A 151 -27.60 -25.96 18.96
C THR A 151 -26.49 -25.19 19.66
N VAL A 152 -26.62 -25.05 20.98
CA VAL A 152 -25.59 -24.49 21.85
C VAL A 152 -24.77 -25.62 22.46
N ARG A 153 -23.45 -25.50 22.42
CA ARG A 153 -22.53 -26.44 23.07
C ARG A 153 -21.62 -25.69 24.04
N ILE A 154 -21.48 -26.23 25.24
CA ILE A 154 -20.56 -25.78 26.28
C ILE A 154 -19.50 -26.87 26.41
N HIS A 155 -18.22 -26.50 26.30
CA HIS A 155 -17.13 -27.45 26.24
C HIS A 155 -15.93 -26.96 27.04
N SER A 156 -15.41 -27.75 27.99
CA SER A 156 -14.08 -27.49 28.54
C SER A 156 -13.00 -28.12 27.65
N PHE A 157 -11.91 -27.39 27.41
CA PHE A 157 -10.87 -27.84 26.49
C PHE A 157 -9.92 -28.84 27.17
N ASN A 158 -9.33 -29.75 26.39
CA ASN A 158 -8.34 -30.70 26.93
C ASN A 158 -7.20 -29.96 27.64
N ALA A 159 -6.88 -30.37 28.86
CA ALA A 159 -5.86 -29.78 29.73
C ALA A 159 -6.14 -28.33 30.20
N ALA A 160 -7.35 -27.82 30.01
CA ALA A 160 -7.75 -26.49 30.46
C ALA A 160 -8.29 -26.53 31.90
N ILE A 161 -7.41 -26.84 32.86
CA ILE A 161 -7.76 -26.90 34.28
C ILE A 161 -8.27 -25.54 34.76
N GLY A 162 -9.49 -25.48 35.30
CA GLY A 162 -10.12 -24.26 35.82
C GLY A 162 -11.60 -24.42 36.19
N VAL A 163 -12.19 -23.32 36.65
CA VAL A 163 -13.63 -23.23 37.01
C VAL A 163 -14.29 -22.11 36.22
N ALA A 164 -15.46 -22.38 35.65
CA ALA A 164 -16.31 -21.40 34.99
C ALA A 164 -17.78 -21.60 35.36
N ASP A 165 -18.49 -20.51 35.64
CA ASP A 165 -19.94 -20.51 35.82
C ASP A 165 -20.62 -19.85 34.63
N LEU A 166 -21.73 -20.43 34.17
CA LEU A 166 -22.51 -19.97 33.03
C LEU A 166 -24.01 -20.01 33.36
N ASP A 167 -24.75 -19.01 32.92
CA ASP A 167 -26.18 -18.88 33.19
C ASP A 167 -26.88 -17.97 32.16
N ASP A 168 -28.22 -17.99 32.15
CA ASP A 168 -29.09 -17.08 31.41
C ASP A 168 -28.82 -16.98 29.91
N PHE A 169 -28.92 -18.12 29.22
CA PHE A 169 -28.75 -18.18 27.77
C PHE A 169 -29.97 -17.60 27.02
N THR A 170 -29.73 -16.84 25.96
CA THR A 170 -30.76 -16.30 25.07
C THR A 170 -30.31 -16.43 23.63
N LEU A 171 -31.12 -17.08 22.79
CA LEU A 171 -30.83 -17.20 21.36
C LEU A 171 -31.82 -16.35 20.56
N LEU A 172 -31.31 -15.53 19.65
CA LEU A 172 -32.07 -14.58 18.86
C LEU A 172 -31.90 -14.86 17.37
N GLU A 173 -32.96 -14.77 16.58
CA GLU A 173 -32.93 -14.54 15.14
C GLU A 173 -32.98 -13.03 14.89
N LEU A 174 -31.91 -12.47 14.32
CA LEU A 174 -31.75 -11.04 14.10
C LEU A 174 -32.39 -10.60 12.77
N THR A 175 -32.92 -9.38 12.75
CA THR A 175 -33.23 -8.69 11.50
C THR A 175 -31.97 -8.24 10.76
N GLU A 176 -32.09 -7.88 9.48
CA GLU A 176 -30.96 -7.36 8.69
C GLU A 176 -30.34 -6.10 9.33
N GLU A 177 -31.14 -5.22 9.93
CA GLU A 177 -30.64 -3.99 10.58
C GLU A 177 -29.92 -4.28 11.91
N GLU A 178 -30.42 -5.24 12.70
CA GLU A 178 -29.76 -5.68 13.93
C GLU A 178 -28.46 -6.43 13.61
N ALA A 179 -28.44 -7.27 12.56
CA ALA A 179 -27.23 -7.95 12.10
C ALA A 179 -26.13 -6.96 11.67
N LYS A 180 -26.50 -5.76 11.18
CA LYS A 180 -25.54 -4.69 10.87
C LYS A 180 -24.92 -4.06 12.11
N THR A 181 -25.54 -4.13 13.28
CA THR A 181 -25.09 -3.41 14.49
C THR A 181 -24.58 -4.33 15.60
N MET A 182 -25.17 -5.51 15.79
CA MET A 182 -24.76 -6.47 16.80
C MET A 182 -23.43 -7.15 16.42
N ARG A 183 -22.55 -7.37 17.40
CA ARG A 183 -21.21 -7.95 17.18
C ARG A 183 -20.93 -9.04 18.20
N THR A 184 -20.22 -10.07 17.77
CA THR A 184 -19.60 -11.05 18.67
C THR A 184 -18.69 -10.32 19.65
N THR A 185 -18.77 -10.68 20.94
CA THR A 185 -17.84 -10.19 21.96
C THR A 185 -16.43 -10.61 21.57
N VAL A 186 -15.57 -9.63 21.29
CA VAL A 186 -14.18 -9.90 20.90
C VAL A 186 -13.38 -10.23 22.16
N VAL A 187 -13.04 -11.50 22.31
CA VAL A 187 -12.08 -11.99 23.31
C VAL A 187 -10.76 -12.21 22.58
N ARG A 188 -9.88 -11.19 22.58
CA ARG A 188 -8.50 -11.41 22.15
C ARG A 188 -7.82 -12.21 23.25
N ALA A 189 -7.23 -13.35 22.91
CA ALA A 189 -6.19 -13.94 23.75
C ALA A 189 -5.05 -12.93 23.77
N ASN A 190 -5.06 -12.01 24.74
CA ASN A 190 -3.96 -11.09 24.92
C ASN A 190 -2.76 -11.95 25.29
N LYS A 191 -1.79 -12.08 24.38
CA LYS A 191 -0.42 -12.36 24.80
C LYS A 191 -0.08 -11.20 25.73
N ALA A 192 -0.01 -11.46 27.03
CA ALA A 192 0.43 -10.44 27.97
C ALA A 192 1.83 -9.97 27.55
N PHE A 193 2.09 -8.67 27.68
CA PHE A 193 3.45 -8.16 27.51
C PHE A 193 4.31 -8.67 28.69
N PRO A 194 5.46 -9.31 28.43
CA PRO A 194 6.33 -9.80 29.50
C PRO A 194 6.78 -8.67 30.44
N ALA A 195 6.85 -8.96 31.73
CA ALA A 195 7.43 -8.03 32.69
C ALA A 195 8.92 -7.79 32.36
N LEU A 196 9.37 -6.55 32.55
CA LEU A 196 10.78 -6.20 32.36
C LEU A 196 11.66 -6.87 33.43
N ASP A 197 12.85 -7.30 33.04
CA ASP A 197 13.88 -7.75 33.98
C ASP A 197 14.54 -6.53 34.65
N PRO A 198 14.38 -6.34 35.97
CA PRO A 198 14.94 -5.19 36.68
C PRO A 198 16.47 -5.11 36.59
N ASP A 199 17.17 -6.25 36.56
CA ASP A 199 18.63 -6.27 36.46
C ASP A 199 19.08 -5.82 35.06
N ARG A 200 18.32 -6.20 34.03
CA ARG A 200 18.55 -5.73 32.65
C ARG A 200 18.29 -4.23 32.52
N VAL A 201 17.21 -3.71 33.11
CA VAL A 201 16.91 -2.27 33.13
C VAL A 201 18.04 -1.50 33.80
N LYS A 202 18.50 -1.96 34.97
CA LYS A 202 19.64 -1.34 35.67
C LYS A 202 20.91 -1.33 34.82
N GLN A 203 21.24 -2.45 34.16
CA GLN A 203 22.40 -2.54 33.29
C GLN A 203 22.32 -1.56 32.11
N LEU A 204 21.15 -1.46 31.47
CA LEU A 204 20.92 -0.51 30.38
C LEU A 204 21.06 0.94 30.87
N ALA A 205 20.56 1.26 32.07
CA ALA A 205 20.67 2.59 32.66
C ALA A 205 22.14 3.01 32.89
N GLU A 206 23.03 2.07 33.24
CA GLU A 206 24.48 2.31 33.36
C GLU A 206 25.16 2.61 32.02
N TRP A 207 24.55 2.24 30.89
CA TRP A 207 25.08 2.48 29.55
C TRP A 207 24.60 3.79 28.95
N LEU A 208 23.49 4.33 29.45
CA LEU A 208 22.89 5.56 28.98
C LEU A 208 23.55 6.79 29.64
N PRO A 209 23.58 7.95 28.96
CA PRO A 209 24.04 9.20 29.57
C PRO A 209 23.15 9.57 30.76
N ALA A 210 23.70 10.32 31.71
CA ALA A 210 22.92 10.75 32.89
C ALA A 210 21.75 11.68 32.50
N GLN A 211 21.97 12.58 31.56
CA GLN A 211 20.97 13.53 31.04
C GLN A 211 20.42 13.04 29.70
N PRO A 212 19.16 13.36 29.36
CA PRO A 212 18.61 13.05 28.05
C PRO A 212 19.40 13.76 26.94
N THR A 213 19.57 13.07 25.82
CA THR A 213 20.23 13.60 24.62
C THR A 213 19.39 13.25 23.41
N GLY A 214 19.01 14.24 22.61
CA GLY A 214 18.42 14.00 21.31
C GLY A 214 19.44 13.55 20.26
N PHE A 215 18.93 13.14 19.10
CA PHE A 215 19.74 12.76 17.95
C PHE A 215 20.09 13.98 17.08
N GLY A 216 21.24 13.94 16.42
CA GLY A 216 21.80 15.10 15.71
C GLY A 216 22.61 16.03 16.63
N ARG A 217 22.56 17.34 16.37
CA ARG A 217 23.30 18.35 17.14
C ARG A 217 22.41 19.54 17.51
N PRO A 218 22.54 20.13 18.71
CA PRO A 218 21.82 21.35 19.05
C PRO A 218 22.24 22.48 18.10
N VAL A 219 21.34 23.43 17.82
CA VAL A 219 21.62 24.56 16.92
C VAL A 219 22.72 25.48 17.43
N SER A 220 23.05 25.41 18.73
CA SER A 220 24.23 26.06 19.31
C SER A 220 25.56 25.50 18.78
N ASP A 221 25.59 24.27 18.26
CA ASP A 221 26.72 23.71 17.51
C ASP A 221 26.74 24.27 16.07
N ARG A 222 27.13 25.53 15.94
CA ARG A 222 27.10 26.24 14.65
C ARG A 222 27.93 25.58 13.57
N GLN A 223 29.09 25.05 13.93
CA GLN A 223 30.00 24.44 12.97
C GLN A 223 29.35 23.24 12.27
N ALA A 224 28.67 22.37 13.03
CA ALA A 224 27.98 21.21 12.47
C ALA A 224 26.86 21.62 11.50
N TRP A 225 26.05 22.62 11.87
CA TRP A 225 24.95 23.11 11.05
C TRP A 225 25.41 23.90 9.81
N GLU A 226 26.47 24.70 9.92
CA GLU A 226 27.05 25.46 8.80
C GLU A 226 27.64 24.54 7.72
N LYS A 227 28.25 23.41 8.12
CA LYS A 227 28.71 22.37 7.19
C LYS A 227 27.57 21.87 6.31
N ILE A 228 26.41 21.59 6.90
CA ILE A 228 25.23 21.13 6.15
C ILE A 228 24.60 22.27 5.34
N ALA A 229 24.56 23.50 5.89
CA ALA A 229 24.02 24.68 5.23
C ALA A 229 24.77 25.06 3.94
N SER A 230 26.05 24.64 3.81
CA SER A 230 26.84 24.83 2.60
C SER A 230 26.43 23.91 1.42
N GLN A 231 25.59 22.90 1.67
CA GLN A 231 25.13 21.96 0.65
C GLN A 231 24.05 22.58 -0.25
N PRO A 232 23.98 22.23 -1.54
CA PRO A 232 23.07 22.87 -2.51
C PRO A 232 21.59 22.84 -2.11
N GLY A 233 21.13 21.76 -1.49
CA GLY A 233 19.75 21.55 -1.08
C GLY A 233 19.30 22.45 0.07
N ALA A 234 20.22 23.01 0.86
CA ALA A 234 19.88 23.90 1.97
C ALA A 234 19.16 25.16 1.47
N ALA A 235 19.60 25.71 0.34
CA ALA A 235 18.95 26.86 -0.31
C ALA A 235 17.50 26.56 -0.70
N LYS A 236 17.23 25.34 -1.18
CA LYS A 236 15.87 24.90 -1.50
C LYS A 236 15.01 24.77 -0.24
N VAL A 237 15.54 24.16 0.83
CA VAL A 237 14.82 24.05 2.11
C VAL A 237 14.46 25.42 2.67
N ILE A 238 15.38 26.39 2.62
CA ILE A 238 15.14 27.77 3.05
C ILE A 238 14.07 28.45 2.19
N ALA A 239 14.12 28.28 0.87
CA ALA A 239 13.12 28.86 -0.04
C ALA A 239 11.72 28.26 0.19
N ASP A 240 11.63 26.94 0.35
CA ASP A 240 10.39 26.24 0.65
C ASP A 240 9.84 26.66 2.03
N ALA A 241 10.70 26.84 3.03
CA ALA A 241 10.34 27.39 4.34
C ALA A 241 9.78 28.82 4.24
N ARG A 242 10.42 29.73 3.49
CA ARG A 242 9.88 31.09 3.29
C ARG A 242 8.50 31.09 2.65
N LYS A 243 8.29 30.20 1.67
CA LYS A 243 6.98 30.02 1.04
C LYS A 243 5.95 29.50 2.04
N ASP A 244 6.29 28.49 2.84
CA ASP A 244 5.39 27.93 3.85
C ASP A 244 5.08 28.96 4.96
N ALA A 245 6.04 29.79 5.36
CA ALA A 245 5.88 30.83 6.38
C ALA A 245 4.89 31.94 5.98
N ALA A 246 4.57 32.07 4.68
CA ALA A 246 3.57 33.01 4.19
C ALA A 246 2.12 32.60 4.48
N SER A 247 1.88 31.42 5.05
CA SER A 247 0.56 30.91 5.40
C SER A 247 0.51 30.45 6.86
N PRO A 248 -0.64 30.55 7.55
CA PRO A 248 -0.79 30.02 8.91
C PRO A 248 -0.64 28.49 8.94
N PRO A 249 -0.44 27.87 10.12
CA PRO A 249 -0.50 26.42 10.28
C PRO A 249 -1.76 25.82 9.63
N PRO A 250 -1.67 24.67 8.94
CA PRO A 250 -2.83 24.06 8.29
C PRO A 250 -3.85 23.62 9.36
N GLU A 251 -5.14 23.87 9.14
CA GLU A 251 -6.19 23.46 10.08
C GLU A 251 -6.50 21.95 9.96
N LEU A 252 -6.82 21.33 11.11
CA LEU A 252 -7.23 19.93 11.20
C LEU A 252 -8.61 19.83 11.89
N PRO A 253 -9.68 20.33 11.25
CA PRO A 253 -11.02 20.36 11.82
C PRO A 253 -11.58 18.94 12.04
N ASP A 254 -12.47 18.84 13.03
CA ASP A 254 -13.11 17.59 13.45
C ASP A 254 -13.88 16.92 12.30
N GLU A 255 -14.52 17.70 11.43
CA GLU A 255 -15.28 17.19 10.28
C GLU A 255 -14.39 16.42 9.30
N LEU A 256 -13.15 16.88 9.08
CA LEU A 256 -12.21 16.15 8.23
C LEU A 256 -11.75 14.85 8.88
N TYR A 257 -11.55 14.83 10.21
CA TYR A 257 -11.17 13.60 10.92
C TYR A 257 -12.28 12.55 10.84
N LEU A 258 -13.52 12.96 11.07
CA LEU A 258 -14.69 12.09 11.12
C LEU A 258 -15.09 11.54 9.74
N GLU A 259 -14.65 12.18 8.64
CA GLU A 259 -14.95 11.73 7.28
C GLU A 259 -14.56 10.26 7.04
N PHE A 260 -13.45 9.80 7.62
CA PHE A 260 -13.05 8.39 7.52
C PHE A 260 -14.10 7.44 8.11
N THR A 261 -14.65 7.77 9.29
CA THR A 261 -15.69 6.94 9.91
C THR A 261 -17.03 7.00 9.16
N GLN A 262 -17.29 8.10 8.46
CA GLN A 262 -18.52 8.33 7.72
C GLN A 262 -18.52 7.64 6.34
N ASN A 263 -17.44 7.77 5.57
CA ASN A 263 -17.38 7.32 4.18
C ASN A 263 -16.08 6.58 3.80
N GLY A 264 -15.11 6.45 4.71
CA GLY A 264 -13.84 5.74 4.48
C GLY A 264 -12.73 6.59 3.84
N ASN A 265 -12.94 7.88 3.59
CA ASN A 265 -11.91 8.78 3.06
C ASN A 265 -10.93 9.20 4.16
N ARG A 266 -9.66 8.78 4.03
CA ARG A 266 -8.56 9.20 4.91
C ARG A 266 -7.73 10.35 4.35
N ASN A 267 -7.66 10.47 3.02
CA ASN A 267 -6.70 11.33 2.31
C ASN A 267 -6.90 12.81 2.61
N ARG A 268 -8.14 13.26 2.79
CA ARG A 268 -8.45 14.69 3.02
C ARG A 268 -7.98 15.19 4.38
N TYR A 269 -8.02 14.36 5.42
CA TYR A 269 -7.45 14.69 6.72
C TYR A 269 -5.93 14.51 6.73
N GLU A 270 -5.44 13.45 6.10
CA GLU A 270 -4.02 13.14 6.08
C GLU A 270 -3.18 14.16 5.30
N ALA A 271 -3.73 14.79 4.27
CA ALA A 271 -3.05 15.84 3.51
C ALA A 271 -2.57 17.03 4.40
N PRO A 272 -3.45 17.77 5.12
CA PRO A 272 -2.99 18.81 6.05
C PRO A 272 -2.18 18.25 7.23
N TYR A 273 -2.45 17.02 7.67
CA TYR A 273 -1.71 16.36 8.77
C TYR A 273 -0.22 16.18 8.42
N PHE A 274 0.08 15.74 7.20
CA PHE A 274 1.45 15.57 6.72
C PHE A 274 2.10 16.90 6.32
N VAL A 275 1.31 17.87 5.83
CA VAL A 275 1.82 19.24 5.58
C VAL A 275 2.37 19.86 6.85
N ARG A 276 1.67 19.76 7.99
CA ARG A 276 2.17 20.26 9.28
C ARG A 276 3.49 19.60 9.67
N THR A 277 3.53 18.27 9.63
CA THR A 277 4.71 17.47 9.98
C THR A 277 5.94 17.90 9.15
N ARG A 278 5.76 18.05 7.84
CA ARG A 278 6.78 18.58 6.91
C ARG A 278 7.21 20.00 7.27
N ARG A 279 6.27 20.90 7.55
CA ARG A 279 6.55 22.32 7.87
C ARG A 279 7.39 22.48 9.12
N ILE A 280 7.08 21.74 10.19
CA ILE A 280 7.88 21.75 11.42
C ILE A 280 9.34 21.40 11.12
N LEU A 281 9.58 20.29 10.41
CA LEU A 281 10.94 19.87 10.07
C LEU A 281 11.64 20.88 9.15
N ASN A 282 10.94 21.42 8.15
CA ASN A 282 11.52 22.40 7.23
C ASN A 282 11.87 23.73 7.91
N PHE A 283 11.01 24.25 8.78
CA PHE A 283 11.31 25.45 9.57
C PHE A 283 12.48 25.20 10.52
N ALA A 284 12.51 24.06 11.22
CA ALA A 284 13.63 23.67 12.08
C ALA A 284 14.95 23.57 11.30
N LYS A 285 14.97 22.93 10.12
CA LYS A 285 16.18 22.85 9.30
C LYS A 285 16.60 24.21 8.75
N ALA A 286 15.66 25.00 8.20
CA ALA A 286 15.96 26.31 7.64
C ALA A 286 16.47 27.29 8.71
N GLU A 287 15.88 27.29 9.90
CA GLU A 287 16.41 28.04 11.04
C GLU A 287 17.76 27.50 11.50
N GLY A 288 17.96 26.18 11.50
CA GLY A 288 19.26 25.59 11.82
C GLY A 288 20.35 26.01 10.83
N PHE A 289 20.03 26.13 9.55
CA PHE A 289 20.98 26.59 8.51
C PHE A 289 21.31 28.08 8.64
N LEU A 290 20.32 28.95 8.87
CA LEU A 290 20.53 30.41 8.94
C LEU A 290 20.90 30.93 10.34
N ASN A 291 20.21 30.42 11.35
CA ASN A 291 20.30 30.82 12.76
C ASN A 291 20.09 32.32 13.03
N GLN A 292 19.13 32.92 12.32
CA GLN A 292 18.85 34.37 12.34
C GLN A 292 17.53 34.73 13.05
N GLY A 293 16.79 33.74 13.53
CA GLY A 293 15.45 33.90 14.11
C GLY A 293 14.34 34.08 13.09
N GLU A 294 14.64 33.97 11.80
CA GLU A 294 13.68 34.19 10.70
C GLU A 294 12.49 33.23 10.78
N PHE A 295 12.73 31.93 11.07
CA PHE A 295 11.69 30.91 11.05
C PHE A 295 11.21 30.50 12.44
N LEU A 296 11.80 31.02 13.53
CA LEU A 296 11.38 30.71 14.90
C LEU A 296 9.88 30.99 15.15
N PRO A 297 9.30 32.15 14.75
CA PRO A 297 7.87 32.40 14.97
C PRO A 297 6.97 31.38 14.26
N ALA A 298 7.32 30.99 13.04
CA ALA A 298 6.55 30.00 12.27
C ALA A 298 6.70 28.59 12.85
N LEU A 299 7.91 28.23 13.30
CA LEU A 299 8.18 26.96 13.98
C LEU A 299 7.40 26.85 15.29
N GLU A 300 7.42 27.90 16.12
CA GLU A 300 6.66 27.97 17.36
C GLU A 300 5.15 27.83 17.11
N ALA A 301 4.62 28.52 16.10
CA ALA A 301 3.20 28.42 15.73
C ALA A 301 2.80 27.00 15.33
N GLU A 302 3.63 26.30 14.53
CA GLU A 302 3.37 24.91 14.14
C GLU A 302 3.47 23.92 15.31
N LEU A 303 4.45 24.09 16.20
CA LEU A 303 4.61 23.25 17.39
C LEU A 303 3.44 23.45 18.37
N ARG A 304 3.01 24.69 18.60
CA ARG A 304 1.81 24.99 19.41
C ARG A 304 0.57 24.39 18.79
N ALA A 305 0.41 24.51 17.47
CA ALA A 305 -0.70 23.91 16.76
C ALA A 305 -0.68 22.36 16.90
N LEU A 306 0.49 21.73 16.75
CA LEU A 306 0.67 20.30 16.96
C LEU A 306 0.23 19.87 18.37
N CYS A 307 0.66 20.58 19.41
CA CYS A 307 0.21 20.30 20.79
C CYS A 307 -1.31 20.49 20.97
N ALA A 308 -1.90 21.46 20.26
CA ALA A 308 -3.33 21.75 20.32
C ALA A 308 -4.20 20.76 19.51
N ASP A 309 -3.61 19.98 18.59
CA ASP A 309 -4.35 19.01 17.78
C ASP A 309 -5.20 18.09 18.64
N ARG A 310 -6.43 17.84 18.20
CA ARG A 310 -7.36 17.00 18.96
C ARG A 310 -6.81 15.59 19.17
N SER A 311 -6.30 14.98 18.11
CA SER A 311 -5.64 13.68 18.09
C SER A 311 -4.30 13.78 17.35
N TRP A 312 -3.32 12.98 17.77
CA TRP A 312 -2.08 12.77 16.99
C TRP A 312 -2.16 11.51 16.12
N VAL A 313 -3.13 10.64 16.40
CA VAL A 313 -3.40 9.39 15.67
C VAL A 313 -4.17 9.70 14.40
N MET A 314 -3.83 9.03 13.30
CA MET A 314 -4.57 9.18 12.04
C MET A 314 -5.97 8.55 12.15
N PRO A 315 -6.99 9.11 11.49
CA PRO A 315 -8.39 8.66 11.65
C PRO A 315 -8.59 7.19 11.24
N ALA A 316 -7.79 6.71 10.28
CA ALA A 316 -7.81 5.31 9.86
C ALA A 316 -7.39 4.31 10.96
N HIS A 317 -6.67 4.79 11.97
CA HIS A 317 -6.10 4.00 13.05
C HIS A 317 -6.85 4.19 14.39
N ASP A 318 -7.88 5.03 14.41
CA ASP A 318 -8.71 5.33 15.57
C ASP A 318 -10.19 5.01 15.28
N SER A 319 -10.46 3.79 14.82
CA SER A 319 -11.82 3.38 14.42
C SER A 319 -12.86 3.45 15.54
N GLY A 320 -12.41 3.39 16.81
CA GLY A 320 -13.24 3.56 18.00
C GLY A 320 -13.39 5.02 18.46
N LEU A 321 -12.72 5.97 17.80
CA LEU A 321 -12.67 7.39 18.15
C LEU A 321 -12.19 7.63 19.60
N GLU A 322 -11.34 6.75 20.14
CA GLU A 322 -10.89 6.82 21.54
C GLU A 322 -9.90 7.97 21.73
N ASN A 323 -8.96 8.13 20.80
CA ASN A 323 -8.03 9.28 20.81
C ASN A 323 -8.78 10.57 20.49
N PHE A 324 -9.64 10.54 19.46
CA PHE A 324 -10.44 11.70 19.05
C PHE A 324 -11.34 12.23 20.17
N ASN A 325 -11.99 11.34 20.93
CA ASN A 325 -12.84 11.70 22.06
C ASN A 325 -12.05 11.88 23.37
N ARG A 326 -10.73 11.65 23.35
CA ARG A 326 -9.83 11.75 24.51
C ARG A 326 -10.27 10.84 25.68
N THR A 327 -10.85 9.69 25.35
CA THR A 327 -11.24 8.68 26.34
C THR A 327 -10.11 7.70 26.64
N ARG A 328 -9.21 7.46 25.68
CA ARG A 328 -7.93 6.76 25.86
C ARG A 328 -6.92 7.26 24.83
N TYR A 329 -5.66 7.40 25.23
CA TYR A 329 -4.55 7.75 24.34
C TYR A 329 -3.73 6.51 23.98
N TYR A 330 -3.19 6.48 22.76
CA TYR A 330 -2.22 5.48 22.32
C TYR A 330 -1.48 5.98 21.07
N GLY A 331 -0.26 5.48 20.85
CA GLY A 331 0.55 5.83 19.69
C GLY A 331 0.32 4.90 18.48
N ASP A 332 0.05 5.49 17.32
CA ASP A 332 0.12 4.83 16.01
C ASP A 332 1.39 5.25 15.23
N LEU A 333 1.49 4.84 13.97
CA LEU A 333 2.57 5.23 13.06
C LEU A 333 2.82 6.76 13.04
N GLY A 334 1.74 7.54 12.99
CA GLY A 334 1.81 8.99 12.88
C GLY A 334 2.09 9.70 14.21
N ALA A 335 1.40 9.29 15.27
CA ALA A 335 1.55 9.86 16.61
C ALA A 335 2.95 9.64 17.17
N THR A 336 3.51 8.44 17.00
CA THR A 336 4.89 8.15 17.43
C THR A 336 5.90 8.96 16.63
N ALA A 337 5.73 9.10 15.30
CA ALA A 337 6.59 9.94 14.46
C ALA A 337 6.51 11.43 14.84
N ARG A 338 5.31 11.94 15.15
CA ARG A 338 5.10 13.32 15.63
C ARG A 338 5.74 13.56 17.00
N ALA A 339 5.68 12.58 17.90
CA ALA A 339 6.36 12.66 19.19
C ALA A 339 7.88 12.77 19.02
N LEU A 340 8.48 11.95 18.15
CA LEU A 340 9.91 12.03 17.87
C LEU A 340 10.29 13.35 17.21
N LEU A 341 9.50 13.83 16.25
CA LEU A 341 9.72 15.13 15.61
C LEU A 341 9.72 16.26 16.64
N ALA A 342 8.69 16.33 17.48
CA ALA A 342 8.57 17.38 18.50
C ALA A 342 9.70 17.29 19.53
N ALA A 343 10.05 16.08 20.00
CA ALA A 343 11.15 15.87 20.94
C ALA A 343 12.50 16.32 20.34
N THR A 344 12.79 15.89 19.10
CA THR A 344 14.05 16.18 18.42
C THR A 344 14.20 17.68 18.13
N VAL A 345 13.14 18.33 17.64
CA VAL A 345 13.16 19.77 17.37
C VAL A 345 13.26 20.57 18.67
N SER A 346 12.52 20.18 19.71
CA SER A 346 12.63 20.80 21.03
C SER A 346 14.07 20.73 21.56
N TRP A 347 14.72 19.58 21.39
CA TRP A 347 16.11 19.40 21.79
C TRP A 347 17.12 20.20 20.92
N TRP A 348 16.94 20.24 19.60
CA TRP A 348 17.79 21.05 18.71
C TRP A 348 17.75 22.53 19.07
N PHE A 349 16.57 23.03 19.51
CA PHE A 349 16.31 24.42 19.80
C PHE A 349 16.08 24.71 21.29
N GLN A 350 16.62 23.88 22.17
CA GLN A 350 16.41 23.98 23.63
C GLN A 350 16.76 25.37 24.21
N ASP A 351 17.73 26.07 23.63
CA ASP A 351 18.15 27.41 24.06
C ASP A 351 17.36 28.57 23.38
N LYS A 352 16.46 28.23 22.44
CA LYS A 352 15.77 29.20 21.57
C LYS A 352 14.25 29.12 21.65
N LEU A 353 13.67 27.96 21.97
CA LEU A 353 12.23 27.83 22.14
C LEU A 353 11.78 28.35 23.51
N PRO A 354 10.60 28.99 23.61
CA PRO A 354 10.02 29.37 24.89
C PRO A 354 9.86 28.19 25.85
N ALA A 355 10.18 28.40 27.14
CA ALA A 355 10.15 27.34 28.14
C ALA A 355 8.75 26.73 28.35
N ASP A 356 7.69 27.54 28.22
CA ASP A 356 6.30 27.07 28.27
C ASP A 356 5.99 26.12 27.10
N LEU A 357 6.48 26.43 25.89
CA LEU A 357 6.30 25.57 24.73
C LEU A 357 7.06 24.24 24.89
N GLN A 358 8.29 24.28 25.41
CA GLN A 358 9.06 23.05 25.69
C GLN A 358 8.33 22.16 26.71
N ALA A 359 7.75 22.76 27.76
CA ALA A 359 6.94 22.04 28.74
C ALA A 359 5.66 21.45 28.12
N ASP A 360 4.96 22.20 27.27
CA ASP A 360 3.76 21.73 26.56
C ASP A 360 4.06 20.57 25.60
N ILE A 361 5.18 20.64 24.89
CA ILE A 361 5.66 19.56 24.02
C ILE A 361 5.90 18.30 24.84
N LYS A 362 6.65 18.40 25.94
CA LYS A 362 6.95 17.26 26.82
C LYS A 362 5.67 16.67 27.40
N ALA A 363 4.74 17.50 27.88
CA ALA A 363 3.47 17.03 28.43
C ALA A 363 2.64 16.26 27.41
N ASN A 364 2.56 16.73 26.15
CA ASN A 364 1.84 16.03 25.08
C ASN A 364 2.51 14.71 24.68
N ILE A 365 3.84 14.68 24.61
CA ILE A 365 4.61 13.45 24.33
C ILE A 365 4.34 12.39 25.40
N MET A 366 4.41 12.78 26.67
CA MET A 366 4.14 11.86 27.80
C MET A 366 2.71 11.34 27.70
N LEU A 367 1.72 12.22 27.63
CA LEU A 367 0.30 11.86 27.62
C LEU A 367 -0.09 10.96 26.45
N ARG A 368 0.38 11.29 25.23
CA ARG A 368 -0.16 10.69 24.01
C ARG A 368 0.60 9.45 23.55
N VAL A 369 1.87 9.31 23.94
CA VAL A 369 2.75 8.26 23.40
C VAL A 369 3.50 7.50 24.50
N LEU A 370 4.26 8.19 25.37
CA LEU A 370 5.15 7.48 26.30
C LEU A 370 4.42 6.81 27.46
N GLU A 371 3.44 7.46 28.08
CA GLU A 371 2.64 6.85 29.17
C GLU A 371 1.78 5.67 28.70
N PRO A 372 1.05 5.76 27.57
CA PRO A 372 0.33 4.59 27.03
C PRO A 372 1.24 3.40 26.74
N TYR A 373 2.45 3.64 26.24
CA TYR A 373 3.44 2.58 26.00
C TYR A 373 4.00 2.00 27.30
N ARG A 374 4.25 2.86 28.30
CA ARG A 374 4.73 2.49 29.64
C ARG A 374 3.71 1.63 30.39
N GLU A 375 2.43 1.98 30.31
CA GLU A 375 1.34 1.21 30.92
C GLU A 375 1.37 -0.25 30.47
N VAL A 376 1.72 -0.54 29.20
CA VAL A 376 1.78 -1.90 28.68
C VAL A 376 2.82 -2.75 29.40
N PHE A 377 4.05 -2.28 29.55
CA PHE A 377 5.09 -3.06 30.21
C PHE A 377 5.02 -3.04 31.75
N GLN A 378 4.27 -2.09 32.33
CA GLN A 378 3.99 -2.06 33.77
C GLN A 378 2.86 -3.01 34.17
N THR A 379 1.80 -3.09 33.37
CA THR A 379 0.61 -3.90 33.67
C THR A 379 0.66 -5.29 33.03
N GLY A 380 1.42 -5.45 31.95
CA GLY A 380 1.41 -6.61 31.08
C GLY A 380 0.18 -6.67 30.15
N GLU A 381 -0.75 -5.73 30.25
CA GLU A 381 -1.92 -5.67 29.39
C GLU A 381 -1.59 -4.94 28.08
N ILE A 382 -2.16 -5.40 26.97
CA ILE A 382 -2.01 -4.75 25.66
C ILE A 382 -3.37 -4.20 25.24
N PRO A 383 -3.64 -2.91 25.49
CA PRO A 383 -4.88 -2.28 25.08
C PRO A 383 -5.04 -2.21 23.56
N ASN A 384 -6.26 -1.95 23.12
CA ASN A 384 -6.53 -1.68 21.70
C ASN A 384 -5.71 -0.47 21.21
N GLY A 385 -5.19 -0.53 19.98
CA GLY A 385 -4.29 0.48 19.41
C GLY A 385 -2.78 0.25 19.65
N LEU A 386 -2.40 -0.59 20.63
CA LEU A 386 -1.00 -0.94 20.95
C LEU A 386 -0.64 -2.41 20.63
N TRP A 387 -1.50 -3.09 19.87
CA TRP A 387 -1.31 -4.49 19.44
C TRP A 387 0.05 -4.74 18.76
N TRP A 388 0.61 -3.72 18.12
CA TRP A 388 1.86 -3.79 17.38
C TRP A 388 3.08 -4.06 18.27
N MET A 389 3.01 -3.81 19.58
CA MET A 389 4.08 -4.15 20.55
C MET A 389 4.33 -5.67 20.66
N THR A 390 3.41 -6.48 20.15
CA THR A 390 3.60 -7.94 20.04
C THR A 390 3.32 -8.47 18.63
N GLY A 391 3.27 -7.58 17.64
CA GLY A 391 3.05 -7.92 16.23
C GLY A 391 4.35 -8.14 15.46
N GLY A 392 4.26 -8.87 14.34
CA GLY A 392 5.41 -9.16 13.46
C GLY A 392 5.46 -8.34 12.16
N SER A 393 4.72 -7.23 12.06
CA SER A 393 4.68 -6.37 10.86
C SER A 393 5.51 -5.09 11.04
N ASN A 394 5.66 -4.31 9.97
CA ASN A 394 6.33 -3.00 9.98
C ASN A 394 5.90 -2.07 11.13
N TRP A 395 4.65 -2.16 11.61
CA TRP A 395 4.15 -1.33 12.72
C TRP A 395 4.97 -1.49 13.99
N ASN A 396 5.46 -2.70 14.29
CA ASN A 396 6.29 -2.94 15.46
C ASN A 396 7.58 -2.12 15.38
N ALA A 397 8.34 -2.28 14.28
CA ALA A 397 9.60 -1.58 14.09
C ALA A 397 9.43 -0.06 14.06
N VAL A 398 8.44 0.45 13.31
CA VAL A 398 8.21 1.90 13.15
C VAL A 398 7.81 2.56 14.46
N CYS A 399 6.76 2.04 15.11
CA CYS A 399 6.25 2.65 16.34
C CYS A 399 7.26 2.51 17.49
N THR A 400 7.94 1.36 17.61
CA THR A 400 8.96 1.15 18.65
C THR A 400 10.17 2.06 18.43
N ALA A 401 10.68 2.17 17.19
CA ALA A 401 11.80 3.05 16.87
C ALA A 401 11.53 4.50 17.29
N ASN A 402 10.38 5.02 16.87
CA ASN A 402 9.96 6.38 17.19
C ASN A 402 9.77 6.59 18.70
N THR A 403 9.11 5.65 19.37
CA THR A 403 8.81 5.74 20.81
C THR A 403 10.07 5.69 21.66
N VAL A 404 10.97 4.75 21.39
CA VAL A 404 12.25 4.61 22.12
C VAL A 404 13.13 5.84 21.89
N ALA A 405 13.25 6.29 20.64
CA ALA A 405 14.01 7.50 20.32
C ALA A 405 13.44 8.74 21.03
N THR A 406 12.12 8.83 21.12
CA THR A 406 11.44 9.90 21.86
C THR A 406 11.75 9.82 23.36
N ALA A 407 11.64 8.63 23.97
CA ALA A 407 11.97 8.42 25.38
C ALA A 407 13.44 8.78 25.68
N LEU A 408 14.37 8.36 24.83
CA LEU A 408 15.80 8.69 24.95
C LEU A 408 16.06 10.20 24.93
N THR A 409 15.22 10.96 24.21
CA THR A 409 15.33 12.42 24.06
C THR A 409 14.59 13.20 25.16
N ALA A 410 13.49 12.68 25.69
CA ALA A 410 12.54 13.45 26.51
C ALA A 410 12.43 13.01 27.98
N CYS A 411 12.71 11.75 28.32
CA CYS A 411 12.67 11.25 29.70
C CYS A 411 13.92 11.70 30.46
N ASP A 412 13.77 12.20 31.69
CA ASP A 412 14.87 12.85 32.42
C ASP A 412 15.87 11.85 33.00
N SER A 413 15.39 10.75 33.58
CA SER A 413 16.24 9.76 34.25
C SER A 413 16.73 8.67 33.29
N ALA A 414 17.96 8.17 33.52
CA ALA A 414 18.52 7.06 32.75
C ALA A 414 17.74 5.75 32.96
N GLU A 415 17.17 5.56 34.15
CA GLU A 415 16.35 4.40 34.49
C GLU A 415 15.06 4.36 33.68
N GLU A 416 14.30 5.47 33.62
CA GLU A 416 13.11 5.53 32.77
C GLU A 416 13.44 5.28 31.30
N ARG A 417 14.52 5.90 30.79
CA ARG A 417 14.98 5.64 29.41
C ARG A 417 15.31 4.16 29.19
N ALA A 418 15.92 3.51 30.18
CA ALA A 418 16.28 2.10 30.11
C ALA A 418 15.06 1.17 30.09
N GLU A 419 13.95 1.51 30.75
CA GLU A 419 12.70 0.74 30.67
C GLU A 419 12.16 0.66 29.23
N PHE A 420 12.15 1.78 28.50
CA PHE A 420 11.73 1.80 27.09
C PHE A 420 12.67 0.98 26.20
N VAL A 421 13.98 1.03 26.46
CA VAL A 421 14.96 0.20 25.74
C VAL A 421 14.74 -1.28 26.06
N ALA A 422 14.50 -1.65 27.32
CA ALA A 422 14.21 -3.03 27.71
C ALA A 422 12.91 -3.55 27.09
N ALA A 423 11.85 -2.73 27.05
CA ALA A 423 10.61 -3.08 26.38
C ALA A 423 10.81 -3.29 24.86
N MET A 424 11.69 -2.51 24.24
CA MET A 424 12.09 -2.70 22.84
C MET A 424 12.82 -4.02 22.61
N GLU A 425 13.69 -4.46 23.53
CA GLU A 425 14.37 -5.76 23.43
C GLU A 425 13.38 -6.94 23.44
N ILE A 426 12.18 -6.77 24.02
CA ILE A 426 11.09 -7.75 24.00
C ILE A 426 10.25 -7.64 22.73
N SER A 427 9.85 -6.42 22.36
CA SER A 427 8.92 -6.16 21.24
C SER A 427 9.57 -6.42 19.88
N ASN A 428 10.75 -5.86 19.67
CA ASN A 428 11.34 -5.69 18.34
C ASN A 428 11.81 -7.00 17.68
N PRO A 429 12.29 -8.04 18.39
CA PRO A 429 12.58 -9.34 17.77
C PRO A 429 11.37 -9.96 17.06
N LEU A 430 10.14 -9.64 17.46
CA LEU A 430 8.92 -10.15 16.82
C LEU A 430 8.74 -9.61 15.39
N PHE A 431 9.18 -8.37 15.12
CA PHE A 431 9.19 -7.82 13.76
C PHE A 431 10.07 -8.63 12.82
N LEU A 432 11.23 -9.10 13.30
CA LEU A 432 12.14 -9.91 12.50
C LEU A 432 11.54 -11.25 12.07
N GLY A 433 10.53 -11.74 12.80
CA GLY A 433 9.73 -12.91 12.39
C GLY A 433 8.87 -12.68 11.14
N GLY A 434 8.75 -11.45 10.65
CA GLY A 434 8.13 -11.11 9.35
C GLY A 434 9.03 -11.38 8.15
N PHE A 435 10.31 -11.68 8.37
CA PHE A 435 11.25 -12.12 7.34
C PHE A 435 11.34 -13.64 7.34
N THR A 436 11.46 -14.21 6.16
CA THR A 436 11.88 -15.60 6.05
C THR A 436 13.37 -15.75 6.41
N PRO A 437 13.84 -16.95 6.76
CA PRO A 437 15.25 -17.19 7.10
C PRO A 437 16.25 -16.75 6.01
N ASP A 438 15.88 -16.87 4.73
CA ASP A 438 16.65 -16.39 3.57
C ASP A 438 16.58 -14.87 3.33
N GLY A 439 15.91 -14.12 4.21
CA GLY A 439 15.85 -12.65 4.20
C GLY A 439 14.75 -12.05 3.31
N TYR A 440 13.89 -12.86 2.70
CA TYR A 440 12.77 -12.33 1.92
C TYR A 440 11.79 -11.55 2.80
N CYS A 441 11.54 -10.30 2.40
CA CYS A 441 10.51 -9.46 2.99
C CYS A 441 9.19 -9.67 2.25
N SER A 442 8.22 -10.34 2.88
CA SER A 442 6.94 -10.65 2.23
C SER A 442 6.08 -9.42 1.93
N GLU A 443 6.33 -8.31 2.63
CA GLU A 443 5.64 -7.03 2.40
C GLU A 443 6.19 -6.25 1.19
N GLY A 444 7.27 -6.74 0.57
CA GLY A 444 7.92 -6.11 -0.59
C GLY A 444 8.93 -5.01 -0.22
N ILE A 445 9.69 -4.53 -1.21
CA ILE A 445 10.81 -3.60 -0.99
C ILE A 445 10.38 -2.23 -0.43
N GLY A 446 9.14 -1.81 -0.69
CA GLY A 446 8.56 -0.60 -0.10
C GLY A 446 8.46 -0.69 1.42
N TYR A 447 7.91 -1.77 1.94
CA TYR A 447 7.81 -2.00 3.38
C TYR A 447 9.12 -2.50 4.00
N TRP A 448 10.04 -3.07 3.22
CA TRP A 448 11.43 -3.23 3.66
C TRP A 448 12.06 -1.86 3.98
N ASN A 449 11.97 -0.88 3.08
CA ASN A 449 12.46 0.48 3.36
C ASN A 449 11.77 1.10 4.57
N TYR A 450 10.48 0.83 4.77
CA TYR A 450 9.72 1.40 5.87
C TYR A 450 9.98 0.69 7.20
N GLY A 451 9.60 -0.58 7.34
CA GLY A 451 9.77 -1.37 8.56
C GLY A 451 11.22 -1.63 8.91
N PHE A 452 11.97 -2.30 8.01
CA PHE A 452 13.39 -2.62 8.27
C PHE A 452 14.23 -1.34 8.32
N GLY A 453 13.85 -0.30 7.59
CA GLY A 453 14.52 0.99 7.72
C GLY A 453 14.36 1.64 9.09
N HIS A 454 13.18 1.60 9.70
CA HIS A 454 13.01 2.06 11.08
C HIS A 454 13.74 1.16 12.09
N TYR A 455 13.85 -0.14 11.81
CA TYR A 455 14.70 -1.05 12.58
C TYR A 455 16.19 -0.63 12.53
N LEU A 456 16.72 -0.30 11.34
CA LEU A 456 18.09 0.22 11.17
C LEU A 456 18.30 1.57 11.85
N TYR A 457 17.33 2.49 11.74
CA TYR A 457 17.38 3.77 12.45
C TYR A 457 17.39 3.58 13.96
N MET A 458 16.53 2.72 14.50
CA MET A 458 16.49 2.38 15.92
C MET A 458 17.81 1.77 16.39
N ALA A 459 18.39 0.85 15.61
CA ALA A 459 19.68 0.27 15.94
C ALA A 459 20.78 1.34 16.01
N ALA A 460 20.83 2.25 15.03
CA ALA A 460 21.78 3.36 15.06
C ALA A 460 21.57 4.28 16.28
N MET A 461 20.32 4.61 16.60
CA MET A 461 19.95 5.45 17.75
C MET A 461 20.32 4.80 19.09
N VAL A 462 20.01 3.52 19.27
CA VAL A 462 20.33 2.75 20.49
C VAL A 462 21.84 2.60 20.64
N ARG A 463 22.57 2.31 19.55
CA ARG A 463 24.04 2.25 19.59
C ARG A 463 24.65 3.59 19.98
N LEU A 464 24.15 4.71 19.43
CA LEU A 464 24.61 6.05 19.82
C LEU A 464 24.32 6.32 21.30
N ALA A 465 23.11 6.04 21.77
CA ALA A 465 22.71 6.28 23.15
C ALA A 465 23.47 5.42 24.16
N THR A 466 23.86 4.19 23.81
CA THR A 466 24.57 3.26 24.72
C THR A 466 26.08 3.26 24.54
N GLY A 467 26.63 4.11 23.67
CA GLY A 467 28.05 4.09 23.31
C GLY A 467 28.49 2.77 22.65
N GLY A 468 27.59 2.12 21.91
CA GLY A 468 27.83 0.87 21.19
C GLY A 468 27.76 -0.40 22.04
N LYS A 469 27.38 -0.31 23.33
CA LYS A 469 27.29 -1.47 24.22
C LYS A 469 26.07 -2.37 23.96
N LEU A 470 25.01 -1.80 23.39
CA LEU A 470 23.86 -2.55 22.88
C LEU A 470 23.82 -2.45 21.35
N ASP A 471 23.90 -3.58 20.68
CA ASP A 471 23.70 -3.69 19.24
C ASP A 471 22.58 -4.69 18.95
N ILE A 472 21.43 -4.16 18.51
CA ILE A 472 20.27 -5.00 18.20
C ILE A 472 20.38 -5.67 16.83
N LEU A 473 21.37 -5.29 16.00
CA LEU A 473 21.56 -5.91 14.69
C LEU A 473 22.17 -7.32 14.77
N ASP A 474 22.64 -7.75 15.94
CA ASP A 474 23.14 -9.10 16.20
C ASP A 474 21.99 -10.11 16.28
N HIS A 475 21.37 -10.38 15.12
CA HIS A 475 20.31 -11.36 14.97
C HIS A 475 20.48 -12.13 13.64
N PRO A 476 20.29 -13.47 13.62
CA PRO A 476 20.62 -14.30 12.46
C PRO A 476 20.02 -13.88 11.12
N VAL A 477 18.79 -13.33 11.12
CA VAL A 477 18.12 -12.91 9.88
C VAL A 477 18.58 -11.53 9.35
N VAL A 478 19.23 -10.71 10.18
CA VAL A 478 19.52 -9.30 9.84
C VAL A 478 20.47 -9.19 8.66
N GLU A 479 21.51 -10.03 8.60
CA GLU A 479 22.43 -10.04 7.46
C GLU A 479 21.69 -10.36 6.14
N ASN A 480 20.79 -11.34 6.16
CA ASN A 480 19.98 -11.69 4.99
C ASN A 480 18.97 -10.60 4.65
N ALA A 481 18.36 -9.95 5.64
CA ALA A 481 17.49 -8.79 5.44
C ALA A 481 18.26 -7.58 4.87
N CYS A 482 19.53 -7.39 5.22
CA CYS A 482 20.40 -6.41 4.57
C CYS A 482 20.73 -6.80 3.13
N ALA A 483 20.98 -8.09 2.86
CA ALA A 483 21.26 -8.61 1.51
C ALA A 483 20.05 -8.61 0.59
N TYR A 484 18.82 -8.64 1.13
CA TYR A 484 17.57 -8.53 0.38
C TYR A 484 17.59 -7.35 -0.60
N ALA A 485 18.14 -6.20 -0.19
CA ALA A 485 18.24 -4.99 -0.99
C ALA A 485 18.91 -5.20 -2.36
N LYS A 486 19.92 -6.07 -2.46
CA LYS A 486 20.54 -6.42 -3.75
C LYS A 486 19.91 -7.65 -4.39
N ASN A 487 19.49 -8.61 -3.58
CA ASN A 487 19.06 -9.92 -4.03
C ASN A 487 17.68 -9.90 -4.72
N ILE A 488 16.79 -9.00 -4.30
CA ILE A 488 15.44 -8.85 -4.87
C ILE A 488 15.40 -8.05 -6.19
N MET A 489 16.44 -7.25 -6.47
CA MET A 489 16.49 -6.39 -7.65
C MET A 489 16.60 -7.22 -8.93
N ILE A 490 15.73 -7.02 -9.91
CA ILE A 490 15.79 -7.68 -11.23
C ILE A 490 16.86 -7.00 -12.08
N ASP A 491 16.96 -5.68 -11.97
CA ASP A 491 17.94 -4.82 -12.65
C ASP A 491 18.27 -3.61 -11.75
N GLU A 492 19.20 -2.73 -12.15
CA GLU A 492 19.65 -1.59 -11.33
C GLU A 492 18.51 -0.68 -10.88
N ARG A 493 17.50 -0.51 -11.74
CA ARG A 493 16.31 0.30 -11.47
C ARG A 493 15.02 -0.49 -11.58
N ALA A 494 15.05 -1.80 -11.38
CA ALA A 494 13.84 -2.63 -11.36
C ALA A 494 13.84 -3.64 -10.21
N ALA A 495 12.80 -3.60 -9.38
CA ALA A 495 12.49 -4.60 -8.35
C ALA A 495 11.04 -5.08 -8.57
N PRO A 496 10.70 -6.32 -8.20
CA PRO A 496 9.32 -6.79 -8.29
C PRO A 496 8.42 -6.01 -7.35
N ALA A 497 7.22 -5.68 -7.83
CA ALA A 497 6.19 -4.97 -7.08
C ALA A 497 5.23 -5.92 -6.35
N PHE A 498 5.72 -7.06 -5.86
CA PHE A 498 4.90 -7.99 -5.10
C PHE A 498 4.38 -7.36 -3.80
N ALA A 499 3.20 -7.80 -3.36
CA ALA A 499 2.45 -7.23 -2.24
C ALA A 499 2.12 -5.74 -2.46
N ASP A 500 1.73 -5.02 -1.41
CA ASP A 500 1.43 -3.59 -1.48
C ASP A 500 2.69 -2.73 -1.72
N CYS A 501 3.31 -2.89 -2.88
CA CYS A 501 4.55 -2.25 -3.28
C CYS A 501 4.35 -1.37 -4.51
N GLY A 502 5.03 -0.23 -4.56
CA GLY A 502 5.04 0.61 -5.76
C GLY A 502 5.97 0.03 -6.82
N VAL A 503 5.56 0.05 -8.09
CA VAL A 503 6.37 -0.45 -9.23
C VAL A 503 7.75 0.20 -9.38
N ASN A 504 7.91 1.40 -8.84
CA ASN A 504 9.16 2.16 -8.81
C ASN A 504 9.91 2.07 -7.48
N ALA A 505 9.47 1.25 -6.53
CA ALA A 505 10.10 1.14 -5.22
C ALA A 505 11.48 0.46 -5.34
N ARG A 506 12.51 1.07 -4.77
CA ARG A 506 13.91 0.60 -4.78
C ARG A 506 14.49 0.71 -3.37
N PRO A 507 15.56 -0.02 -3.03
CA PRO A 507 16.26 0.18 -1.78
C PRO A 507 16.66 1.66 -1.62
N ALA A 508 16.24 2.30 -0.54
CA ALA A 508 16.51 3.71 -0.32
C ALA A 508 17.99 3.92 0.01
N THR A 509 18.60 4.96 -0.57
CA THR A 509 20.03 5.27 -0.41
C THR A 509 20.44 5.44 1.06
N THR A 510 19.55 5.98 1.90
CA THR A 510 19.78 6.12 3.35
C THR A 510 19.88 4.76 4.05
N MET A 511 19.08 3.78 3.63
CA MET A 511 19.13 2.42 4.17
C MET A 511 20.44 1.74 3.76
N LEU A 512 20.78 1.83 2.48
CA LEU A 512 22.04 1.28 1.98
C LEU A 512 23.26 1.93 2.67
N TRP A 513 23.20 3.22 3.00
CA TRP A 513 24.24 3.90 3.76
C TRP A 513 24.33 3.37 5.20
N LEU A 514 23.22 3.13 5.90
CA LEU A 514 23.25 2.52 7.25
C LEU A 514 23.79 1.08 7.20
N ILE A 515 23.38 0.30 6.21
CA ILE A 515 23.89 -1.05 5.96
C ILE A 515 25.40 -1.00 5.70
N GLN A 516 25.90 -0.04 4.92
CA GLN A 516 27.34 0.11 4.66
C GLN A 516 28.16 0.23 5.95
N ASN A 517 27.60 0.88 6.98
CA ASN A 517 28.28 1.10 8.25
C ASN A 517 28.19 -0.07 9.23
N THR A 518 27.49 -1.15 8.89
CA THR A 518 27.19 -2.27 9.79
C THR A 518 27.38 -3.63 9.13
N HIS A 519 26.87 -3.80 7.92
CA HIS A 519 26.91 -5.01 7.12
C HIS A 519 27.39 -4.71 5.68
N PRO A 520 28.58 -4.10 5.49
CA PRO A 520 29.05 -3.71 4.16
C PRO A 520 29.17 -4.88 3.16
N GLN A 521 29.38 -6.10 3.64
CA GLN A 521 29.44 -7.33 2.82
C GLN A 521 28.15 -7.64 2.07
N THR A 522 27.01 -7.09 2.51
CA THR A 522 25.72 -7.33 1.86
C THR A 522 25.44 -6.36 0.73
N LEU A 523 26.28 -5.33 0.53
CA LEU A 523 26.16 -4.35 -0.55
C LEU A 523 26.88 -4.81 -1.81
N ARG A 524 26.54 -4.17 -2.95
CA ARG A 524 27.25 -4.36 -4.23
C ARG A 524 28.23 -3.24 -4.56
N GLN A 525 27.98 -2.06 -3.99
CA GLN A 525 28.69 -0.84 -4.31
C GLN A 525 28.75 0.06 -3.10
N ARG A 526 29.73 0.97 -3.12
CA ARG A 526 29.82 2.05 -2.15
C ARG A 526 28.63 3.01 -2.31
N ILE A 527 28.12 3.46 -1.18
CA ILE A 527 27.00 4.39 -1.07
C ILE A 527 27.51 5.72 -0.56
N ALA A 528 27.18 6.79 -1.30
CA ALA A 528 27.43 8.16 -0.92
C ALA A 528 26.12 8.96 -1.00
N ILE A 529 25.89 9.81 -0.01
CA ILE A 529 24.79 10.77 -0.01
C ILE A 529 25.43 12.15 -0.23
N GLN A 530 25.26 12.69 -1.43
CA GLN A 530 25.90 13.95 -1.82
C GLN A 530 25.32 15.15 -1.07
N ASP A 531 24.02 15.11 -0.79
CA ASP A 531 23.31 16.17 -0.11
C ASP A 531 22.45 15.58 1.01
N THR A 532 22.80 15.95 2.24
CA THR A 532 22.12 15.54 3.47
C THR A 532 21.09 16.55 3.94
N SER A 533 21.08 17.78 3.41
CA SER A 533 20.22 18.88 3.86
C SER A 533 18.72 18.62 3.60
N THR A 534 18.41 17.82 2.57
CA THR A 534 17.04 17.47 2.18
C THR A 534 16.53 16.19 2.81
N LEU A 535 17.32 15.51 3.64
CA LEU A 535 16.92 14.25 4.26
C LEU A 535 15.73 14.44 5.22
N GLU A 536 14.94 13.37 5.36
CA GLU A 536 13.87 13.22 6.34
C GLU A 536 14.44 13.10 7.76
N LEU A 537 13.60 13.35 8.78
CA LEU A 537 14.00 13.52 10.19
C LEU A 537 15.07 12.52 10.67
N HIS A 538 14.80 11.21 10.59
CA HIS A 538 15.71 10.16 11.06
C HIS A 538 17.06 10.20 10.34
N ALA A 539 17.03 10.20 9.01
CA ALA A 539 18.23 10.25 8.19
C ALA A 539 19.00 11.55 8.41
N PHE A 540 18.31 12.69 8.53
CA PHE A 540 18.96 13.97 8.81
C PHE A 540 19.66 13.93 10.18
N ALA A 541 18.96 13.51 11.23
CA ALA A 541 19.49 13.46 12.58
C ALA A 541 20.68 12.48 12.73
N LEU A 542 20.68 11.37 11.99
CA LEU A 542 21.70 10.32 12.09
C LEU A 542 22.85 10.47 11.09
N ILE A 543 22.57 10.93 9.87
CA ILE A 543 23.53 10.92 8.75
C ILE A 543 24.15 12.30 8.52
N ALA A 544 23.35 13.38 8.59
CA ALA A 544 23.86 14.73 8.28
C ALA A 544 24.93 15.20 9.27
N PHE A 545 24.87 14.68 10.51
CA PHE A 545 25.82 14.96 11.59
C PHE A 545 26.81 13.82 11.86
N ALA A 546 26.80 12.77 11.03
CA ALA A 546 27.73 11.66 11.18
C ALA A 546 29.16 12.07 10.83
N GLU A 547 30.12 11.53 11.59
CA GLU A 547 31.52 11.57 11.19
C GLU A 547 31.81 10.49 10.14
N PRO A 548 32.77 10.72 9.22
CA PRO A 548 33.22 9.71 8.26
C PRO A 548 33.62 8.41 8.96
N THR A 549 33.23 7.27 8.41
CA THR A 549 33.54 5.94 8.95
C THR A 549 34.56 5.20 8.08
N ALA A 550 35.20 4.17 8.65
CA ALA A 550 36.13 3.31 7.90
C ALA A 550 35.48 2.55 6.73
N ALA A 551 34.13 2.48 6.70
CA ALA A 551 33.36 1.86 5.62
C ALA A 551 33.44 2.64 4.28
N GLU A 552 34.01 3.85 4.29
CA GLU A 552 34.37 4.59 3.07
C GLU A 552 35.48 3.91 2.24
N ASN A 553 36.15 2.89 2.77
CA ASN A 553 37.24 2.17 2.10
C ASN A 553 36.80 0.91 1.35
N LEU A 554 35.49 0.69 1.13
CA LEU A 554 35.02 -0.42 0.30
C LEU A 554 35.54 -0.28 -1.14
N PRO A 555 36.00 -1.38 -1.77
CA PRO A 555 36.46 -1.34 -3.15
C PRO A 555 35.34 -0.86 -4.09
N PRO A 556 35.68 -0.13 -5.17
CA PRO A 556 34.72 0.31 -6.16
C PRO A 556 34.01 -0.88 -6.82
N GLU A 557 32.78 -0.62 -7.26
CA GLU A 557 31.77 -1.48 -7.92
C GLU A 557 32.16 -2.94 -8.27
N THR A 558 31.28 -3.87 -7.90
CA THR A 558 31.03 -5.05 -8.75
C THR A 558 29.69 -4.84 -9.46
N PRO A 559 29.68 -4.35 -10.72
CA PRO A 559 28.45 -3.90 -11.37
C PRO A 559 27.50 -5.05 -11.74
N ILE A 560 28.00 -6.28 -11.76
CA ILE A 560 27.26 -7.44 -12.24
C ILE A 560 26.40 -7.99 -11.10
N PHE A 561 25.07 -7.97 -11.28
CA PHE A 561 24.21 -8.78 -10.43
C PHE A 561 24.53 -10.25 -10.68
N GLU A 562 24.55 -11.04 -9.61
CA GLU A 562 24.54 -12.50 -9.78
C GLU A 562 23.39 -12.88 -10.72
N PRO A 563 23.60 -13.86 -11.62
CA PRO A 563 22.65 -14.15 -12.69
C PRO A 563 21.29 -14.62 -12.17
N ARG A 564 21.22 -15.04 -10.91
CA ARG A 564 19.98 -15.46 -10.27
C ARG A 564 20.02 -15.31 -8.75
N HIS A 565 18.84 -15.29 -8.14
CA HIS A 565 18.70 -15.45 -6.69
C HIS A 565 17.39 -16.17 -6.37
N LEU A 566 17.43 -17.17 -5.49
CA LEU A 566 16.25 -17.93 -5.04
C LEU A 566 16.03 -17.68 -3.55
N PHE A 567 14.91 -17.05 -3.23
CA PHE A 567 14.34 -17.04 -1.89
C PHE A 567 13.45 -18.28 -1.75
N ALA A 568 14.03 -19.40 -1.34
CA ALA A 568 13.35 -20.68 -1.26
C ALA A 568 12.23 -20.68 -0.20
N ASP A 569 12.45 -20.01 0.94
CA ASP A 569 11.47 -19.91 2.03
C ASP A 569 10.34 -18.93 1.66
N GLY A 570 10.66 -17.89 0.89
CA GLY A 570 9.70 -16.90 0.38
C GLY A 570 8.97 -17.32 -0.89
N GLY A 571 9.45 -18.37 -1.57
CA GLY A 571 8.92 -18.80 -2.86
C GLY A 571 9.10 -17.76 -3.97
N VAL A 572 10.22 -17.03 -4.00
CA VAL A 572 10.51 -15.99 -5.01
C VAL A 572 11.83 -16.26 -5.72
N PHE A 573 11.83 -16.15 -7.04
CA PHE A 573 13.00 -16.38 -7.87
C PHE A 573 13.26 -15.20 -8.80
N ILE A 574 14.51 -14.73 -8.83
CA ILE A 574 14.98 -13.64 -9.69
C ILE A 574 15.97 -14.19 -10.70
N CYS A 575 15.78 -13.89 -11.99
CA CYS A 575 16.65 -14.29 -13.11
C CYS A 575 17.16 -13.05 -13.84
N ARG A 576 18.42 -13.06 -14.29
CA ARG A 576 19.08 -11.94 -14.96
C ARG A 576 20.02 -12.41 -16.06
N SER A 577 20.05 -11.70 -17.18
CA SER A 577 21.01 -11.88 -18.26
C SER A 577 21.41 -10.52 -18.88
N LEU A 578 22.58 -10.52 -19.52
CA LEU A 578 23.14 -9.38 -20.22
C LEU A 578 23.48 -9.81 -21.66
N HIS A 579 22.99 -9.05 -22.63
CA HIS A 579 23.13 -9.32 -24.07
C HIS A 579 23.73 -8.10 -24.77
N GLY A 580 25.07 -8.01 -24.78
CA GLY A 580 25.74 -6.76 -25.14
C GLY A 580 25.49 -5.71 -24.07
N GLU A 581 24.85 -4.60 -24.43
CA GLU A 581 24.42 -3.57 -23.48
C GLU A 581 22.98 -3.75 -22.99
N GLN A 582 22.22 -4.69 -23.58
CA GLN A 582 20.82 -4.92 -23.21
C GLN A 582 20.73 -5.81 -21.97
N THR A 583 20.08 -5.31 -20.91
CA THR A 583 19.74 -6.11 -19.74
C THR A 583 18.37 -6.77 -19.94
N PHE A 584 18.25 -8.00 -19.47
CA PHE A 584 17.00 -8.76 -19.50
C PHE A 584 16.85 -9.52 -18.19
N GLY A 585 15.66 -9.52 -17.61
CA GLY A 585 15.44 -10.20 -16.33
C GLY A 585 13.99 -10.46 -16.03
N ALA A 586 13.75 -11.32 -15.06
CA ALA A 586 12.42 -11.66 -14.60
C ALA A 586 12.40 -11.90 -13.08
N ALA A 587 11.22 -11.69 -12.49
CA ALA A 587 10.90 -12.13 -11.13
C ALA A 587 9.70 -13.08 -11.19
N ILE A 588 9.71 -14.13 -10.38
CA ILE A 588 8.69 -15.17 -10.34
C ILE A 588 8.28 -15.40 -8.88
N LYS A 589 6.97 -15.51 -8.62
CA LYS A 589 6.40 -15.75 -7.29
C LYS A 589 5.59 -17.05 -7.26
N ALA A 590 5.88 -17.92 -6.30
CA ALA A 590 5.08 -19.08 -5.93
C ALA A 590 4.38 -18.79 -4.59
N GLY A 591 5.12 -18.79 -3.48
CA GLY A 591 4.66 -18.31 -2.17
C GLY A 591 3.28 -18.82 -1.72
N HIS A 592 2.56 -18.00 -0.95
CA HIS A 592 1.21 -18.31 -0.48
C HIS A 592 0.35 -17.05 -0.23
N ASN A 593 -0.98 -17.20 -0.24
CA ASN A 593 -1.93 -16.07 -0.07
C ASN A 593 -2.21 -15.68 1.39
N ALA A 594 -1.24 -15.87 2.29
CA ALA A 594 -1.25 -15.42 3.70
C ALA A 594 0.03 -14.67 4.09
N GLU A 595 0.69 -14.05 3.12
CA GLU A 595 1.81 -13.13 3.37
C GLU A 595 1.32 -11.79 3.96
N MET A 596 2.20 -11.02 4.57
CA MET A 596 1.85 -9.68 5.04
C MET A 596 1.65 -8.73 3.85
N HIS A 597 0.61 -7.88 3.89
CA HIS A 597 0.26 -6.97 2.79
C HIS A 597 0.07 -7.66 1.43
N ASN A 598 -0.26 -8.95 1.43
CA ASN A 598 -0.27 -9.75 0.23
C ASN A 598 -1.42 -9.44 -0.73
N HIS A 599 -1.23 -9.93 -1.94
CA HIS A 599 -2.27 -10.13 -2.95
C HIS A 599 -2.54 -11.63 -3.09
N ASN A 600 -3.58 -12.00 -3.86
CA ASN A 600 -3.79 -13.39 -4.25
C ASN A 600 -3.12 -13.63 -5.62
N ASP A 601 -1.81 -13.83 -5.64
CA ASP A 601 -0.96 -13.70 -6.84
C ASP A 601 0.02 -14.88 -7.04
N ILE A 602 -0.33 -16.08 -6.55
CA ILE A 602 0.51 -17.27 -6.68
C ILE A 602 0.73 -17.61 -8.15
N GLY A 603 1.99 -17.69 -8.58
CA GLY A 603 2.38 -17.90 -9.98
C GLY A 603 2.64 -16.61 -10.76
N SER A 604 2.52 -15.43 -10.12
CA SER A 604 2.78 -14.12 -10.74
C SER A 604 4.24 -13.98 -11.18
N TYR A 605 4.46 -13.11 -12.16
CA TYR A 605 5.77 -12.84 -12.73
C TYR A 605 5.87 -11.43 -13.28
N LEU A 606 7.10 -10.96 -13.46
CA LEU A 606 7.44 -9.70 -14.12
C LEU A 606 8.56 -9.93 -15.13
N VAL A 607 8.59 -9.14 -16.21
CA VAL A 607 9.67 -9.15 -17.20
C VAL A 607 10.22 -7.75 -17.39
N VAL A 608 11.53 -7.63 -17.23
CA VAL A 608 12.28 -6.38 -17.28
C VAL A 608 13.22 -6.39 -18.48
N VAL A 609 13.22 -5.29 -19.22
CA VAL A 609 14.15 -5.02 -20.32
C VAL A 609 14.75 -3.64 -20.07
N ASN A 610 16.08 -3.51 -20.07
CA ASN A 610 16.76 -2.22 -19.91
C ASN A 610 16.22 -1.38 -18.74
N ASN A 611 16.23 -1.93 -17.52
CA ASN A 611 15.73 -1.29 -16.31
C ASN A 611 14.22 -0.99 -16.24
N HIS A 612 13.44 -1.36 -17.26
CA HIS A 612 11.99 -1.09 -17.31
C HIS A 612 11.17 -2.39 -17.30
N ALA A 613 10.15 -2.45 -16.44
CA ALA A 613 9.26 -3.60 -16.31
C ALA A 613 8.07 -3.47 -17.27
N TYR A 614 8.16 -4.09 -18.45
CA TYR A 614 7.08 -4.07 -19.45
C TYR A 614 5.91 -4.98 -19.05
N LEU A 615 6.22 -6.15 -18.47
CA LEU A 615 5.21 -7.05 -17.90
C LEU A 615 5.33 -7.00 -16.38
N VAL A 616 4.20 -6.81 -15.70
CA VAL A 616 4.19 -6.42 -14.29
C VAL A 616 3.25 -7.26 -13.44
N ASP A 617 3.53 -7.23 -12.14
CA ASP A 617 2.52 -7.31 -11.10
C ASP A 617 2.07 -5.87 -10.79
N PRO A 618 0.76 -5.57 -10.72
CA PRO A 618 0.26 -4.20 -10.66
C PRO A 618 0.64 -3.43 -9.39
N GLY A 619 1.07 -4.10 -8.32
CA GLY A 619 1.45 -3.47 -7.06
C GLY A 619 0.25 -2.95 -6.26
N ALA A 620 0.47 -1.90 -5.47
CA ALA A 620 -0.51 -1.46 -4.48
C ALA A 620 -1.80 -0.81 -5.05
N GLU A 621 -2.92 -1.06 -4.38
CA GLU A 621 -4.15 -0.31 -4.58
C GLU A 621 -4.19 1.00 -3.79
N GLN A 622 -5.10 1.90 -4.16
CA GLN A 622 -5.47 3.00 -3.26
C GLN A 622 -6.14 2.45 -1.99
N TYR A 623 -5.53 2.73 -0.84
CA TYR A 623 -6.03 2.29 0.46
C TYR A 623 -7.34 2.99 0.86
N THR A 624 -8.33 2.17 1.22
CA THR A 624 -9.62 2.60 1.77
C THR A 624 -9.97 1.75 2.99
N ARG A 625 -11.08 2.05 3.68
CA ARG A 625 -11.60 1.18 4.76
C ARG A 625 -11.79 -0.28 4.33
N ARG A 626 -12.12 -0.52 3.05
CA ARG A 626 -12.29 -1.87 2.47
C ARG A 626 -10.97 -2.65 2.44
N THR A 627 -9.85 -1.98 2.17
CA THR A 627 -8.53 -2.60 2.04
C THR A 627 -8.09 -3.37 3.28
N PHE A 628 -8.51 -2.90 4.46
CA PHE A 628 -8.19 -3.48 5.77
C PHE A 628 -9.37 -4.26 6.38
N SER A 629 -10.37 -4.62 5.57
CA SER A 629 -11.48 -5.46 6.00
C SER A 629 -11.43 -6.84 5.33
N LYS A 630 -12.39 -7.70 5.65
CA LYS A 630 -12.63 -8.97 4.94
C LYS A 630 -12.89 -8.79 3.43
N ASP A 631 -13.21 -7.57 2.99
CA ASP A 631 -13.54 -7.24 1.61
C ASP A 631 -12.29 -6.79 0.81
N ARG A 632 -11.08 -6.97 1.36
CA ARG A 632 -9.79 -6.66 0.72
C ARG A 632 -9.69 -7.23 -0.71
N TYR A 633 -10.15 -8.46 -0.92
CA TYR A 633 -10.03 -9.16 -2.20
C TYR A 633 -11.22 -8.95 -3.14
N VAL A 634 -12.13 -8.01 -2.85
CA VAL A 634 -13.09 -7.51 -3.87
C VAL A 634 -12.36 -6.73 -4.95
N SER A 635 -11.25 -6.07 -4.60
CA SER A 635 -10.42 -5.32 -5.54
C SER A 635 -9.71 -6.25 -6.50
N LYS A 636 -9.85 -5.99 -7.81
CA LYS A 636 -9.10 -6.68 -8.87
C LYS A 636 -7.60 -6.43 -8.78
N ILE A 637 -7.16 -5.36 -8.13
CA ILE A 637 -5.73 -5.08 -7.89
C ILE A 637 -5.16 -6.02 -6.81
N LEU A 638 -5.97 -6.53 -5.89
CA LEU A 638 -5.51 -7.37 -4.79
C LEU A 638 -5.89 -8.85 -4.91
N ASN A 639 -6.92 -9.18 -5.70
CA ASN A 639 -7.28 -10.55 -6.01
C ASN A 639 -6.61 -11.01 -7.32
N SER A 640 -6.61 -12.32 -7.56
CA SER A 640 -5.86 -12.93 -8.68
C SER A 640 -6.26 -12.47 -10.08
N TYR A 641 -7.36 -11.73 -10.26
CA TYR A 641 -7.79 -11.30 -11.58
C TYR A 641 -6.83 -10.28 -12.21
N GLY A 642 -6.35 -9.30 -11.43
CA GLY A 642 -5.47 -8.24 -11.92
C GLY A 642 -4.00 -8.62 -12.04
N HIS A 643 -3.62 -9.84 -11.65
CA HIS A 643 -2.25 -10.37 -11.75
C HIS A 643 -2.11 -11.25 -13.00
N PRO A 644 -0.89 -11.50 -13.50
CA PRO A 644 -0.64 -12.36 -14.66
C PRO A 644 -0.79 -13.86 -14.32
N VAL A 645 -1.90 -14.26 -13.70
CA VAL A 645 -2.19 -15.63 -13.25
C VAL A 645 -3.54 -16.13 -13.79
N PRO A 646 -3.78 -17.47 -13.79
CA PRO A 646 -4.98 -18.03 -14.40
C PRO A 646 -6.31 -17.71 -13.69
N VAL A 647 -7.40 -17.73 -14.45
CA VAL A 647 -8.77 -17.93 -13.96
C VAL A 647 -9.19 -19.36 -14.33
N VAL A 648 -9.57 -20.15 -13.33
CA VAL A 648 -9.71 -21.60 -13.45
C VAL A 648 -11.15 -22.00 -13.14
N ALA A 649 -11.87 -22.58 -14.10
CA ALA A 649 -13.29 -22.90 -13.97
C ALA A 649 -14.14 -21.70 -13.51
N GLY A 650 -13.80 -20.48 -13.97
CA GLY A 650 -14.44 -19.23 -13.56
C GLY A 650 -14.10 -18.76 -12.13
N LYS A 651 -13.19 -19.45 -11.43
CA LYS A 651 -12.77 -19.10 -10.07
C LYS A 651 -11.41 -18.41 -10.03
N LEU A 652 -11.30 -17.46 -9.10
CA LEU A 652 -10.05 -16.80 -8.71
C LEU A 652 -9.33 -17.63 -7.63
N GLN A 653 -8.08 -17.27 -7.33
CA GLN A 653 -7.33 -17.92 -6.25
C GLN A 653 -7.98 -17.66 -4.88
N SER A 654 -7.94 -18.67 -4.02
CA SER A 654 -8.39 -18.57 -2.63
C SER A 654 -7.43 -17.74 -1.78
N THR A 655 -7.95 -17.03 -0.78
CA THR A 655 -7.13 -16.33 0.22
C THR A 655 -6.69 -17.30 1.32
N GLY A 656 -5.52 -17.04 1.91
CA GLY A 656 -5.05 -17.71 3.11
C GLY A 656 -3.94 -18.74 2.84
N ARG A 657 -3.38 -19.29 3.93
CA ARG A 657 -2.15 -20.11 3.90
C ARG A 657 -2.31 -21.44 3.15
N ALA A 658 -3.54 -21.94 3.02
CA ALA A 658 -3.81 -23.16 2.27
C ALA A 658 -3.67 -22.97 0.75
N ALA A 659 -3.88 -21.74 0.25
CA ALA A 659 -3.56 -21.39 -1.12
C ALA A 659 -2.07 -21.11 -1.21
N GLN A 660 -1.35 -21.97 -1.91
CA GLN A 660 0.10 -21.90 -2.06
C GLN A 660 0.53 -22.44 -3.42
N GLY A 661 1.68 -21.95 -3.90
CA GLY A 661 2.39 -22.51 -5.04
C GLY A 661 3.67 -23.21 -4.57
N VAL A 662 3.96 -24.39 -5.10
CA VAL A 662 5.15 -25.16 -4.71
C VAL A 662 6.07 -25.34 -5.91
N PHE A 663 7.36 -25.06 -5.73
CA PHE A 663 8.37 -25.40 -6.73
C PHE A 663 8.53 -26.93 -6.78
N THR A 664 8.04 -27.55 -7.85
CA THR A 664 8.13 -29.01 -8.06
C THR A 664 9.38 -29.41 -8.83
N LYS A 665 9.98 -28.47 -9.56
CA LYS A 665 11.26 -28.64 -10.25
C LYS A 665 12.02 -27.33 -10.31
N THR A 666 13.32 -27.38 -10.04
CA THR A 666 14.29 -26.30 -10.30
C THR A 666 15.51 -26.88 -10.99
N GLU A 667 15.89 -26.32 -12.13
CA GLU A 667 17.05 -26.74 -12.92
C GLU A 667 17.77 -25.50 -13.43
N PHE A 668 18.98 -25.28 -12.92
CA PHE A 668 19.72 -24.03 -13.04
C PHE A 668 21.06 -24.28 -13.71
N THR A 669 21.27 -23.70 -14.89
CA THR A 669 22.50 -23.85 -15.67
C THR A 669 23.01 -22.50 -16.15
N ASP A 670 24.25 -22.46 -16.65
CA ASP A 670 24.79 -21.22 -17.21
C ASP A 670 24.01 -20.71 -18.43
N ALA A 671 23.43 -21.61 -19.22
CA ALA A 671 22.71 -21.26 -20.44
C ALA A 671 21.21 -20.97 -20.21
N GLN A 672 20.61 -21.58 -19.19
CA GLN A 672 19.15 -21.61 -19.02
C GLN A 672 18.75 -21.92 -17.57
N ASP A 673 17.62 -21.33 -17.15
CA ASP A 673 16.98 -21.57 -15.86
C ASP A 673 15.57 -22.09 -16.11
N THR A 674 15.25 -23.25 -15.55
CA THR A 674 13.91 -23.84 -15.63
C THR A 674 13.35 -24.03 -14.23
N LEU A 675 12.12 -23.58 -14.03
CA LEU A 675 11.40 -23.70 -12.77
C LEU A 675 9.94 -24.06 -13.05
N VAL A 676 9.38 -24.99 -12.26
CA VAL A 676 7.98 -25.43 -12.37
C VAL A 676 7.26 -25.18 -11.05
N ILE A 677 6.12 -24.51 -11.12
CA ILE A 677 5.22 -24.27 -9.98
C ILE A 677 3.98 -25.13 -10.15
N ASP A 678 3.62 -25.91 -9.13
CA ASP A 678 2.28 -26.46 -8.98
C ASP A 678 1.37 -25.40 -8.38
N LEU A 679 0.33 -25.01 -9.12
CA LEU A 679 -0.62 -23.96 -8.77
C LEU A 679 -1.97 -24.53 -8.33
N ALA A 680 -2.18 -25.85 -8.35
CA ALA A 680 -3.50 -26.44 -8.14
C ALA A 680 -4.10 -26.05 -6.78
N GLN A 681 -3.28 -26.01 -5.73
CA GLN A 681 -3.73 -25.66 -4.37
C GLN A 681 -4.13 -24.19 -4.21
N ALA A 682 -3.77 -23.31 -5.16
CA ALA A 682 -4.21 -21.93 -5.13
C ALA A 682 -5.71 -21.77 -5.45
N TYR A 683 -6.34 -22.78 -6.06
CA TYR A 683 -7.72 -22.70 -6.55
C TYR A 683 -8.63 -23.73 -5.86
N ASP A 684 -9.77 -23.28 -5.35
CA ASP A 684 -10.81 -24.16 -4.82
C ASP A 684 -11.70 -24.70 -5.96
N VAL A 685 -11.16 -25.58 -6.80
CA VAL A 685 -11.86 -26.19 -7.95
C VAL A 685 -11.77 -27.72 -7.85
N PRO A 686 -12.85 -28.41 -7.44
CA PRO A 686 -12.85 -29.88 -7.29
C PRO A 686 -12.51 -30.64 -8.56
N GLU A 687 -12.87 -30.09 -9.73
CA GLU A 687 -12.60 -30.68 -11.02
C GLU A 687 -11.14 -30.50 -11.47
N LEU A 688 -10.36 -29.63 -10.84
CA LEU A 688 -8.96 -29.38 -11.22
C LEU A 688 -8.08 -30.53 -10.76
N THR A 689 -7.53 -31.28 -11.70
CA THR A 689 -6.65 -32.43 -11.40
C THR A 689 -5.18 -32.07 -11.47
N ALA A 690 -4.81 -31.08 -12.29
CA ALA A 690 -3.48 -30.52 -12.35
C ALA A 690 -3.49 -29.09 -12.89
N LEU A 691 -2.65 -28.22 -12.32
CA LEU A 691 -2.29 -26.94 -12.91
C LEU A 691 -0.81 -26.68 -12.63
N THR A 692 0.01 -26.68 -13.67
CA THR A 692 1.43 -26.36 -13.55
C THR A 692 1.80 -25.18 -14.42
N ARG A 693 2.68 -24.33 -13.91
CA ARG A 693 3.31 -23.25 -14.67
C ARG A 693 4.81 -23.49 -14.74
N THR A 694 5.33 -23.61 -15.96
CA THR A 694 6.75 -23.77 -16.23
C THR A 694 7.33 -22.46 -16.74
N PHE A 695 8.39 -21.98 -16.11
CA PHE A 695 9.22 -20.88 -16.58
C PHE A 695 10.51 -21.46 -17.16
N THR A 696 10.89 -21.00 -18.35
CA THR A 696 12.20 -21.27 -18.96
C THR A 696 12.83 -19.95 -19.38
N PHE A 697 13.80 -19.49 -18.62
CA PHE A 697 14.54 -18.26 -18.86
C PHE A 697 15.86 -18.59 -19.57
N PHE A 698 16.08 -18.03 -20.75
CA PHE A 698 17.31 -18.22 -21.50
C PHE A 698 18.33 -17.13 -21.12
N ARG A 699 19.57 -17.54 -20.88
CA ARG A 699 20.70 -16.61 -20.63
C ARG A 699 21.56 -16.40 -21.87
N THR A 700 21.43 -17.26 -22.88
CA THR A 700 22.14 -17.12 -24.17
C THR A 700 21.41 -16.23 -25.17
N ARG A 701 20.12 -15.94 -24.93
CA ARG A 701 19.29 -14.98 -25.69
C ARG A 701 18.30 -14.32 -24.74
N PRO A 702 17.86 -13.07 -24.98
CA PRO A 702 16.94 -12.37 -24.09
C PRO A 702 15.51 -12.89 -24.31
N GLU A 703 15.19 -14.04 -23.74
CA GLU A 703 13.90 -14.70 -23.92
C GLU A 703 13.47 -15.44 -22.65
N ILE A 704 12.19 -15.35 -22.32
CA ILE A 704 11.56 -16.22 -21.32
C ILE A 704 10.31 -16.87 -21.92
N ILE A 705 10.17 -18.17 -21.69
CA ILE A 705 8.98 -18.95 -22.03
C ILE A 705 8.22 -19.27 -20.74
N ILE A 706 6.92 -18.99 -20.75
CA ILE A 706 5.99 -19.28 -19.67
C ILE A 706 4.92 -20.21 -20.22
N ARG A 707 4.78 -21.39 -19.62
CA ARG A 707 3.88 -22.44 -20.10
C ARG A 707 2.95 -22.89 -18.99
N ASP A 708 1.66 -22.67 -19.17
CA ASP A 708 0.58 -23.16 -18.32
C ASP A 708 0.04 -24.47 -18.87
N GLU A 709 0.00 -25.51 -18.06
CA GLU A 709 -0.60 -26.81 -18.37
C GLU A 709 -1.69 -27.13 -17.36
N VAL A 710 -2.92 -27.25 -17.84
CA VAL A 710 -4.11 -27.49 -17.01
C VAL A 710 -4.77 -28.80 -17.40
N ALA A 711 -5.27 -29.53 -16.41
CA ALA A 711 -6.09 -30.72 -16.60
C ALA A 711 -7.26 -30.72 -15.61
N PHE A 712 -8.41 -31.19 -16.09
CA PHE A 712 -9.65 -31.27 -15.34
C PHE A 712 -10.29 -32.66 -15.46
N ALA A 713 -11.03 -33.07 -14.44
CA ALA A 713 -11.83 -34.29 -14.43
C ALA A 713 -13.06 -34.22 -15.37
N SER A 714 -13.52 -33.02 -15.69
CA SER A 714 -14.61 -32.74 -16.64
C SER A 714 -14.32 -31.42 -17.39
N PRO A 715 -14.96 -31.14 -18.55
CA PRO A 715 -14.69 -29.90 -19.29
C PRO A 715 -14.95 -28.64 -18.45
N GLN A 716 -13.95 -27.78 -18.29
CA GLN A 716 -14.03 -26.51 -17.55
C GLN A 716 -13.45 -25.34 -18.34
N THR A 717 -13.85 -24.11 -18.00
CA THR A 717 -13.26 -22.89 -18.57
C THR A 717 -11.86 -22.65 -18.03
N PHE A 718 -10.98 -22.06 -18.85
CA PHE A 718 -9.63 -21.69 -18.45
C PHE A 718 -9.21 -20.42 -19.19
N SER A 719 -8.55 -19.52 -18.47
CA SER A 719 -7.81 -18.42 -19.07
C SER A 719 -6.57 -18.09 -18.27
N THR A 720 -5.59 -17.48 -18.91
CA THR A 720 -4.38 -16.91 -18.29
C THR A 720 -4.19 -15.49 -18.79
N ALA A 721 -3.17 -14.76 -18.32
CA ALA A 721 -3.01 -13.36 -18.72
C ALA A 721 -1.56 -12.88 -18.70
N VAL A 722 -1.37 -11.79 -19.45
CA VAL A 722 -0.28 -10.83 -19.25
C VAL A 722 -0.85 -9.54 -18.68
N VAL A 723 -0.06 -8.81 -17.90
CA VAL A 723 -0.45 -7.54 -17.29
C VAL A 723 0.65 -6.51 -17.54
N THR A 724 0.26 -5.28 -17.89
CA THR A 724 1.18 -4.17 -18.17
C THR A 724 0.65 -2.83 -17.68
N LEU A 725 1.56 -1.89 -17.38
CA LEU A 725 1.26 -0.47 -17.19
C LEU A 725 1.57 0.37 -18.44
N ASP A 726 2.18 -0.23 -19.46
CA ASP A 726 2.61 0.45 -20.68
C ASP A 726 1.56 0.37 -21.80
N LYS A 727 1.90 0.95 -22.96
CA LYS A 727 1.02 0.87 -24.12
C LYS A 727 0.99 -0.55 -24.65
N LEU A 728 -0.19 -0.97 -25.09
CA LEU A 728 -0.46 -2.29 -25.63
C LEU A 728 -0.83 -2.16 -27.12
N PHE A 729 -0.27 -3.03 -27.96
CA PHE A 729 -0.70 -3.20 -29.34
C PHE A 729 -0.89 -4.69 -29.66
N ILE A 730 -2.14 -5.12 -29.80
CA ILE A 730 -2.47 -6.48 -30.21
C ILE A 730 -2.28 -6.56 -31.73
N ARG A 731 -1.17 -7.15 -32.18
CA ARG A 731 -0.87 -7.27 -33.62
C ARG A 731 -1.84 -8.19 -34.33
N ASN A 732 -2.12 -9.32 -33.69
CA ASN A 732 -3.08 -10.33 -34.12
C ASN A 732 -3.36 -11.28 -32.95
N GLN A 733 -4.17 -12.31 -33.18
CA GLN A 733 -4.51 -13.29 -32.15
C GLN A 733 -3.27 -13.90 -31.47
N ARG A 734 -2.15 -14.12 -32.19
CA ARG A 734 -0.97 -14.85 -31.69
C ARG A 734 0.15 -13.97 -31.16
N SER A 735 0.05 -12.65 -31.25
CA SER A 735 1.17 -11.77 -30.92
C SER A 735 0.68 -10.38 -30.50
N LEU A 736 1.25 -9.86 -29.42
CA LEU A 736 1.03 -8.50 -28.93
C LEU A 736 2.36 -7.86 -28.54
N ASP A 737 2.42 -6.54 -28.61
CA ASP A 737 3.55 -5.76 -28.11
C ASP A 737 3.14 -4.90 -26.93
N VAL A 738 4.07 -4.79 -25.99
CA VAL A 738 4.02 -3.91 -24.83
C VAL A 738 5.20 -2.96 -24.93
N TYR A 739 4.95 -1.65 -24.91
CA TYR A 739 5.96 -0.69 -25.34
C TYR A 739 5.77 0.71 -24.73
N ASP A 740 6.87 1.43 -24.67
CA ASP A 740 6.93 2.84 -24.31
C ASP A 740 7.74 3.62 -25.37
N GLY A 741 8.15 4.86 -25.05
CA GLY A 741 8.98 5.65 -25.97
C GLY A 741 10.43 5.18 -26.06
N ASN A 742 10.87 4.28 -25.17
CA ASN A 742 12.27 3.88 -25.01
C ASN A 742 12.55 2.45 -25.46
N GLY A 743 11.53 1.59 -25.50
CA GLY A 743 11.67 0.20 -25.90
C GLY A 743 10.36 -0.56 -25.99
N ALA A 744 10.45 -1.84 -26.36
CA ALA A 744 9.30 -2.73 -26.47
C ALA A 744 9.66 -4.17 -26.12
N CYS A 745 8.62 -4.92 -25.78
CA CYS A 745 8.65 -6.36 -25.58
C CYS A 745 7.49 -6.99 -26.37
N THR A 746 7.78 -8.04 -27.12
CA THR A 746 6.75 -8.85 -27.80
C THR A 746 6.37 -10.04 -26.94
N VAL A 747 5.08 -10.38 -26.92
CA VAL A 747 4.55 -11.62 -26.34
C VAL A 747 3.90 -12.44 -27.46
N ASP A 748 4.55 -13.54 -27.83
CA ASP A 748 4.01 -14.52 -28.77
C ASP A 748 3.25 -15.61 -27.99
N VAL A 749 2.03 -15.90 -28.40
CA VAL A 749 1.11 -16.81 -27.70
C VAL A 749 0.74 -18.01 -28.57
N ALA A 750 0.89 -19.20 -28.01
CA ALA A 750 0.47 -20.46 -28.60
C ALA A 750 -0.41 -21.24 -27.64
N VAL A 751 -1.52 -21.79 -28.14
CA VAL A 751 -2.48 -22.57 -27.35
C VAL A 751 -2.72 -23.91 -28.03
N THR A 752 -2.77 -24.98 -27.24
CA THR A 752 -3.21 -26.32 -27.67
C THR A 752 -4.32 -26.83 -26.77
N GLY A 753 -5.35 -27.45 -27.36
CA GLY A 753 -6.48 -28.05 -26.64
C GLY A 753 -7.84 -27.38 -26.91
N ALA A 754 -7.86 -26.13 -27.36
CA ALA A 754 -9.06 -25.42 -27.80
C ALA A 754 -8.72 -24.20 -28.68
N ASP A 755 -9.75 -23.66 -29.34
CA ASP A 755 -9.72 -22.30 -29.88
C ASP A 755 -9.71 -21.26 -28.73
N TRP A 756 -9.26 -20.04 -29.02
CA TRP A 756 -9.00 -19.04 -27.97
C TRP A 756 -9.06 -17.60 -28.50
N THR A 757 -9.18 -16.62 -27.62
CA THR A 757 -9.18 -15.18 -27.94
C THR A 757 -8.24 -14.39 -27.03
N LEU A 758 -7.88 -13.18 -27.48
CA LEU A 758 -7.24 -12.15 -26.65
C LEU A 758 -8.26 -11.07 -26.31
N ASP A 759 -8.41 -10.78 -25.03
CA ASP A 759 -9.32 -9.72 -24.55
C ASP A 759 -8.58 -8.84 -23.55
N SER A 760 -8.49 -7.54 -23.83
CA SER A 760 -7.85 -6.56 -22.95
C SER A 760 -8.86 -5.85 -22.06
N GLU A 761 -8.54 -5.70 -20.78
CA GLU A 761 -9.33 -4.96 -19.80
C GLU A 761 -8.43 -4.03 -18.99
N VAL A 762 -8.82 -2.76 -18.86
CA VAL A 762 -8.20 -1.83 -17.91
C VAL A 762 -8.74 -2.13 -16.51
N ILE A 763 -7.86 -2.44 -15.57
CA ILE A 763 -8.21 -2.77 -14.19
C ILE A 763 -8.23 -1.50 -13.36
N GLU A 764 -9.42 -1.06 -12.97
CA GLU A 764 -9.60 0.19 -12.22
C GLU A 764 -8.81 0.20 -10.89
N ASN A 765 -8.08 1.28 -10.66
CA ASN A 765 -7.44 1.60 -9.38
C ASN A 765 -7.65 3.09 -9.08
N PRO A 766 -8.79 3.46 -8.47
CA PRO A 766 -9.18 4.85 -8.27
C PRO A 766 -8.09 5.70 -7.61
N GLY A 767 -7.92 6.94 -8.07
CA GLY A 767 -6.95 7.87 -7.51
C GLY A 767 -5.48 7.59 -7.85
N THR A 768 -5.20 6.59 -8.70
CA THR A 768 -3.87 6.34 -9.25
C THR A 768 -3.79 6.76 -10.71
N ARG A 769 -2.61 7.21 -11.17
CA ARG A 769 -2.38 7.59 -12.57
C ARG A 769 -1.96 6.41 -13.45
N ASN A 770 -1.42 5.35 -12.84
CA ASN A 770 -0.92 4.17 -13.52
C ASN A 770 -1.95 3.05 -13.32
N VAL A 771 -2.78 2.83 -14.34
CA VAL A 771 -3.86 1.86 -14.29
C VAL A 771 -3.46 0.64 -15.13
N PRO A 772 -3.40 -0.57 -14.55
CA PRO A 772 -2.91 -1.74 -15.27
C PRO A 772 -3.90 -2.23 -16.31
N THR A 773 -3.38 -2.68 -17.44
CA THR A 773 -4.14 -3.39 -18.48
C THR A 773 -3.83 -4.87 -18.38
N ARG A 774 -4.87 -5.67 -18.19
CA ARG A 774 -4.83 -7.13 -18.24
C ARG A 774 -5.20 -7.58 -19.65
N VAL A 775 -4.38 -8.40 -20.28
CA VAL A 775 -4.75 -9.09 -21.53
C VAL A 775 -4.97 -10.56 -21.24
N GLY A 776 -6.24 -10.96 -21.27
CA GLY A 776 -6.65 -12.34 -21.08
C GLY A 776 -6.42 -13.17 -22.34
N ILE A 777 -5.83 -14.34 -22.16
CA ILE A 777 -5.74 -15.42 -23.15
C ILE A 777 -6.82 -16.43 -22.78
N ASN A 778 -7.97 -16.35 -23.45
CA ASN A 778 -9.21 -17.01 -23.04
C ASN A 778 -9.51 -18.19 -23.97
N LEU A 779 -9.69 -19.40 -23.44
CA LEU A 779 -10.18 -20.53 -24.24
C LEU A 779 -11.67 -20.31 -24.55
N THR A 780 -12.08 -20.53 -25.80
CA THR A 780 -13.47 -20.25 -26.25
C THR A 780 -14.45 -21.35 -25.85
N THR A 781 -13.96 -22.54 -25.49
CA THR A 781 -14.78 -23.68 -25.07
C THR A 781 -14.20 -24.35 -23.83
N PRO A 782 -15.04 -24.94 -22.95
CA PRO A 782 -14.55 -25.76 -21.84
C PRO A 782 -13.67 -26.93 -22.31
N VAL A 783 -12.61 -27.24 -21.55
CA VAL A 783 -11.61 -28.26 -21.88
C VAL A 783 -11.37 -29.22 -20.70
N THR A 784 -10.99 -30.46 -21.00
CA THR A 784 -10.43 -31.37 -19.98
C THR A 784 -8.91 -31.23 -19.85
N ALA A 785 -8.24 -30.70 -20.87
CA ALA A 785 -6.83 -30.35 -20.81
C ALA A 785 -6.49 -29.27 -21.83
N ALA A 786 -5.57 -28.38 -21.49
CA ALA A 786 -5.02 -27.40 -22.41
C ALA A 786 -3.61 -27.00 -22.01
N THR A 787 -2.88 -26.45 -22.98
CA THR A 787 -1.59 -25.80 -22.76
C THR A 787 -1.63 -24.41 -23.36
N VAL A 788 -1.21 -23.42 -22.59
CA VAL A 788 -0.98 -22.04 -23.06
C VAL A 788 0.50 -21.73 -22.90
N THR A 789 1.17 -21.32 -23.96
CA THR A 789 2.60 -20.95 -23.97
C THR A 789 2.74 -19.50 -24.40
N MET A 790 3.40 -18.70 -23.58
CA MET A 790 3.78 -17.32 -23.83
C MET A 790 5.30 -17.26 -24.00
N THR A 791 5.77 -16.76 -25.14
CA THR A 791 7.19 -16.50 -25.40
C THR A 791 7.41 -15.00 -25.42
N ILE A 792 8.25 -14.51 -24.52
CA ILE A 792 8.43 -13.09 -24.24
C ILE A 792 9.88 -12.72 -24.56
N LYS A 793 10.06 -11.69 -25.39
CA LYS A 793 11.39 -11.24 -25.85
C LYS A 793 11.41 -9.72 -26.09
N PRO A 794 12.53 -9.03 -25.82
CA PRO A 794 12.71 -7.65 -26.28
C PRO A 794 12.55 -7.54 -27.79
N THR A 795 11.90 -6.47 -28.23
CA THR A 795 11.70 -6.15 -29.65
C THR A 795 12.08 -4.69 -29.89
N PRO A 796 12.75 -4.35 -31.00
CA PRO A 796 12.96 -2.96 -31.38
C PRO A 796 11.62 -2.24 -31.58
N LEU A 797 11.56 -0.95 -31.25
CA LEU A 797 10.37 -0.13 -31.54
C LEU A 797 10.08 -0.11 -33.06
N SER A 798 9.03 -0.81 -33.50
CA SER A 798 8.66 -0.90 -34.91
C SER A 798 7.81 0.29 -35.36
N ASP A 799 7.93 0.71 -36.63
CA ASP A 799 7.31 1.93 -37.17
C ASP A 799 5.77 1.94 -37.20
N ASP A 800 5.14 0.79 -37.03
CA ASP A 800 3.70 0.60 -36.97
C ASP A 800 3.10 0.66 -35.56
N LEU A 801 3.92 0.77 -34.50
CA LEU A 801 3.42 0.94 -33.13
C LEU A 801 2.75 2.30 -32.97
N PRO A 802 1.45 2.34 -32.60
CA PRO A 802 0.70 3.59 -32.50
C PRO A 802 1.11 4.41 -31.25
N GLY A 803 0.62 5.65 -31.16
CA GLY A 803 0.67 6.37 -29.89
C GLY A 803 2.02 7.04 -29.55
N PHE A 804 3.00 7.07 -30.44
CA PHE A 804 4.22 7.88 -30.27
C PHE A 804 4.48 8.78 -31.47
N TYR A 805 4.94 10.00 -31.21
CA TYR A 805 5.47 10.84 -32.28
C TYR A 805 6.76 10.23 -32.82
N ARG A 806 6.87 10.18 -34.14
CA ARG A 806 8.12 9.86 -34.84
C ARG A 806 8.38 10.95 -35.86
N GLU A 807 9.61 11.43 -35.90
CA GLU A 807 10.02 12.43 -36.88
C GLU A 807 9.74 11.90 -38.31
N PRO A 808 9.05 12.67 -39.15
CA PRO A 808 8.74 12.23 -40.49
C PRO A 808 9.99 12.11 -41.36
N ASP A 809 9.95 11.18 -42.31
CA ASP A 809 10.94 11.17 -43.38
C ASP A 809 10.65 12.33 -44.34
N MET A 810 11.49 13.36 -44.27
CA MET A 810 11.40 14.54 -45.13
C MET A 810 12.18 14.35 -46.44
N THR A 811 12.83 13.21 -46.65
CA THR A 811 13.62 12.91 -47.84
C THR A 811 12.74 12.96 -49.09
N GLY A 812 13.13 13.76 -50.07
CA GLY A 812 12.39 13.92 -51.33
C GLY A 812 11.21 14.90 -51.27
N LEU A 813 10.82 15.40 -50.09
CA LEU A 813 9.81 16.47 -49.96
C LEU A 813 10.39 17.88 -50.14
N ASN A 814 11.71 18.06 -49.95
CA ASN A 814 12.44 19.32 -50.16
C ASN A 814 11.71 20.59 -49.65
N PRO A 815 11.31 20.64 -48.36
CA PRO A 815 10.51 21.74 -47.82
C PRO A 815 11.24 23.09 -47.86
N ALA A 816 10.60 24.11 -48.43
CA ALA A 816 11.16 25.46 -48.53
C ALA A 816 10.82 26.30 -47.28
N VAL A 817 11.41 25.94 -46.14
CA VAL A 817 11.13 26.57 -44.82
C VAL A 817 11.32 28.10 -44.82
N LYS A 818 12.28 28.60 -45.60
CA LYS A 818 12.52 30.05 -45.76
C LYS A 818 11.37 30.80 -46.43
N ASP A 819 10.55 30.09 -47.21
CA ASP A 819 9.43 30.62 -47.98
C ASP A 819 8.08 30.31 -47.28
N ALA A 820 8.14 29.87 -46.01
CA ALA A 820 6.97 29.48 -45.25
C ALA A 820 6.09 30.67 -44.85
N ILE A 821 4.77 30.45 -44.86
CA ILE A 821 3.81 31.37 -44.26
C ILE A 821 3.89 31.16 -42.75
N THR A 822 4.45 32.14 -42.03
CA THR A 822 4.60 32.09 -40.58
C THR A 822 3.42 32.78 -39.90
N ILE A 823 2.82 32.08 -38.94
CA ILE A 823 1.66 32.52 -38.16
C ILE A 823 2.08 32.46 -36.70
N GLN A 824 2.08 33.60 -36.01
CA GLN A 824 2.36 33.66 -34.57
C GLN A 824 1.21 33.00 -33.79
N ALA A 825 1.51 32.16 -32.81
CA ALA A 825 0.53 31.30 -32.15
C ALA A 825 -0.53 32.10 -31.36
N GLU A 826 -0.20 33.29 -30.87
CA GLU A 826 -1.08 34.23 -30.19
C GLU A 826 -2.12 34.90 -31.11
N ASN A 827 -1.88 34.93 -32.42
CA ASN A 827 -2.76 35.53 -33.44
C ASN A 827 -3.93 34.61 -33.80
N ILE A 828 -4.69 34.20 -32.78
CA ILE A 828 -5.83 33.31 -32.87
C ILE A 828 -7.03 34.05 -33.47
N ALA A 829 -7.54 33.54 -34.59
CA ALA A 829 -8.73 34.07 -35.26
C ALA A 829 -10.04 33.62 -34.59
N GLU A 830 -10.04 32.45 -33.93
CA GLU A 830 -11.19 31.93 -33.19
C GLU A 830 -10.73 30.93 -32.11
N GLU A 831 -11.34 31.02 -30.92
CA GLU A 831 -11.02 30.21 -29.75
C GLU A 831 -12.33 29.68 -29.14
N THR A 832 -12.43 28.36 -28.92
CA THR A 832 -13.64 27.72 -28.42
C THR A 832 -13.36 26.73 -27.30
N ALA A 833 -14.32 26.57 -26.38
CA ALA A 833 -14.31 25.61 -25.26
C ALA A 833 -13.18 25.78 -24.21
N GLY A 834 -12.38 26.85 -24.27
CA GLY A 834 -11.36 27.20 -23.29
C GLY A 834 -10.78 28.61 -23.52
N ALA A 835 -9.72 28.94 -22.79
CA ALA A 835 -8.96 30.18 -22.95
C ALA A 835 -7.47 29.94 -22.68
N VAL A 836 -6.61 30.26 -23.65
CA VAL A 836 -5.15 30.24 -23.47
C VAL A 836 -4.65 31.56 -22.88
N VAL A 837 -3.49 31.50 -22.25
CA VAL A 837 -2.74 32.71 -21.84
C VAL A 837 -1.69 33.01 -22.89
N ARG A 838 -1.58 34.29 -23.27
CA ARG A 838 -0.59 34.84 -24.22
C ARG A 838 0.40 35.68 -23.42
N GLU A 839 1.68 35.33 -23.46
CA GLU A 839 2.74 36.07 -22.78
C GLU A 839 4.11 35.78 -23.40
N PRO A 840 5.08 36.69 -23.27
CA PRO A 840 6.43 36.43 -23.75
C PRO A 840 7.08 35.31 -22.92
N LYS A 841 7.81 34.42 -23.60
CA LYS A 841 8.55 33.32 -23.00
C LYS A 841 10.04 33.43 -23.29
N VAL A 842 10.84 32.67 -22.55
CA VAL A 842 12.26 32.54 -22.86
C VAL A 842 12.37 31.92 -24.26
N ASP A 843 13.01 32.63 -25.18
CA ASP A 843 13.29 32.19 -26.56
C ASP A 843 12.04 32.02 -27.46
N SER A 844 10.89 32.62 -27.11
CA SER A 844 9.78 32.79 -28.07
C SER A 844 10.06 33.96 -29.02
N ASP A 845 9.52 33.90 -30.23
CA ASP A 845 9.67 34.97 -31.23
C ASP A 845 8.85 36.21 -30.81
N GLU A 846 7.62 35.98 -30.34
CA GLU A 846 6.71 36.99 -29.79
C GLU A 846 6.03 36.44 -28.50
N ASP A 847 4.72 36.58 -28.33
CA ASP A 847 3.98 36.01 -27.21
C ASP A 847 3.67 34.53 -27.48
N ALA A 848 4.17 33.62 -26.66
CA ALA A 848 3.74 32.23 -26.76
C ALA A 848 2.37 32.03 -26.11
N ILE A 849 1.63 31.02 -26.59
CA ILE A 849 0.43 30.54 -25.89
C ILE A 849 0.81 29.47 -24.86
N LYS A 850 0.11 29.47 -23.72
CA LYS A 850 0.20 28.43 -22.67
C LYS A 850 -1.17 28.13 -22.07
N PHE A 851 -1.21 27.11 -21.20
CA PHE A 851 -2.45 26.60 -20.56
C PHE A 851 -3.50 26.11 -21.57
N TRP A 852 -3.04 25.55 -22.69
CA TRP A 852 -3.91 24.85 -23.64
C TRP A 852 -4.06 23.38 -23.25
N ASP A 853 -4.70 23.12 -22.11
CA ASP A 853 -4.69 21.84 -21.39
C ASP A 853 -6.06 21.14 -21.25
N LYS A 854 -7.11 21.68 -21.88
CA LYS A 854 -8.46 21.12 -21.80
C LYS A 854 -8.86 20.41 -23.10
N ALA A 855 -9.26 19.15 -23.03
CA ALA A 855 -9.78 18.42 -24.19
C ALA A 855 -11.01 19.12 -24.80
N GLY A 856 -11.08 19.14 -26.12
CA GLY A 856 -12.09 19.87 -26.89
C GLY A 856 -11.82 21.36 -27.05
N HIS A 857 -10.84 21.94 -26.35
CA HIS A 857 -10.43 23.34 -26.56
C HIS A 857 -9.76 23.47 -27.94
N ALA A 858 -10.40 24.21 -28.83
CA ALA A 858 -9.94 24.41 -30.21
C ALA A 858 -9.46 25.85 -30.45
N LEU A 859 -8.33 25.96 -31.14
CA LEU A 859 -7.72 27.21 -31.58
C LEU A 859 -7.68 27.22 -33.09
N THR A 860 -8.09 28.33 -33.70
CA THR A 860 -8.11 28.51 -35.15
C THR A 860 -7.31 29.73 -35.56
N TRP A 861 -6.45 29.55 -36.56
CA TRP A 861 -5.65 30.61 -37.17
C TRP A 861 -6.05 30.81 -38.62
N ALA A 862 -6.12 32.07 -39.07
CA ALA A 862 -6.38 32.42 -40.45
C ALA A 862 -5.07 32.80 -41.15
N PHE A 863 -4.89 32.37 -42.40
CA PHE A 863 -3.69 32.68 -43.19
C PHE A 863 -3.99 32.73 -44.69
N THR A 864 -3.09 33.33 -45.46
CA THR A 864 -3.23 33.49 -46.90
C THR A 864 -2.17 32.71 -47.64
N VAL A 865 -2.61 31.84 -48.56
CA VAL A 865 -1.76 31.04 -49.43
C VAL A 865 -1.52 31.80 -50.75
N PRO A 866 -0.26 32.02 -51.18
CA PRO A 866 0.04 32.84 -52.35
C PRO A 866 -0.14 32.13 -53.70
N ALA A 867 -0.05 30.80 -53.72
CA ALA A 867 -0.18 29.99 -54.92
C ALA A 867 -0.76 28.60 -54.61
N ASP A 868 -1.48 28.03 -55.56
CA ASP A 868 -1.89 26.63 -55.51
C ASP A 868 -0.68 25.72 -55.32
N GLY A 869 -0.77 24.74 -54.43
CA GLY A 869 0.31 23.78 -54.24
C GLY A 869 0.20 22.92 -52.99
N ARG A 870 1.28 22.17 -52.75
CA ARG A 870 1.44 21.30 -51.59
C ARG A 870 2.19 22.03 -50.49
N TYR A 871 1.71 21.87 -49.27
CA TYR A 871 2.32 22.48 -48.09
C TYR A 871 2.45 21.44 -46.98
N ALA A 872 3.50 21.54 -46.17
CA ALA A 872 3.65 20.81 -44.93
C ALA A 872 3.46 21.74 -43.73
N LEU A 873 3.03 21.18 -42.59
CA LEU A 873 2.81 21.94 -41.37
C LEU A 873 3.96 21.71 -40.39
N LEU A 874 4.66 22.77 -40.03
CA LEU A 874 5.73 22.81 -39.03
C LEU A 874 5.27 23.69 -37.87
N VAL A 875 5.44 23.23 -36.64
CA VAL A 875 5.13 24.05 -35.45
C VAL A 875 6.34 24.19 -34.55
N ARG A 876 6.42 25.29 -33.81
CA ARG A 876 7.37 25.41 -32.68
C ARG A 876 6.62 25.30 -31.37
N ALA A 877 6.94 24.27 -30.61
CA ALA A 877 6.16 23.86 -29.45
C ALA A 877 7.05 23.47 -28.26
N CYS A 878 6.48 23.50 -27.05
CA CYS A 878 7.09 22.86 -25.89
C CYS A 878 6.08 22.29 -24.88
N HIS A 879 6.42 21.14 -24.31
CA HIS A 879 5.80 20.50 -23.16
C HIS A 879 6.73 19.45 -22.52
N ALA A 880 6.37 18.99 -21.32
CA ALA A 880 7.16 18.04 -20.52
C ALA A 880 6.74 16.56 -20.64
N PHE A 881 5.62 16.26 -21.31
CA PHE A 881 5.13 14.88 -21.48
C PHE A 881 6.01 14.07 -22.46
N GLY A 882 6.77 13.09 -21.95
CA GLY A 882 7.73 12.31 -22.75
C GLY A 882 7.09 11.38 -23.80
N ASP A 883 5.86 10.92 -23.56
CA ASP A 883 5.06 10.09 -24.47
C ASP A 883 4.26 10.91 -25.50
N GLY A 884 4.37 12.24 -25.45
CA GLY A 884 3.73 13.17 -26.38
C GLY A 884 2.39 13.74 -25.90
N VAL A 885 1.87 14.69 -26.67
CA VAL A 885 0.51 15.23 -26.53
C VAL A 885 -0.25 15.19 -27.85
N ALA A 886 -1.56 15.11 -27.80
CA ALA A 886 -2.41 14.79 -28.94
C ALA A 886 -3.28 15.99 -29.39
N ARG A 887 -3.31 16.29 -30.69
CA ARG A 887 -4.21 17.29 -31.31
C ARG A 887 -4.93 16.75 -32.53
N HIS A 888 -6.23 17.02 -32.63
CA HIS A 888 -6.92 16.96 -33.92
C HIS A 888 -6.57 18.21 -34.73
N VAL A 889 -6.43 18.07 -36.05
CA VAL A 889 -6.06 19.16 -36.96
C VAL A 889 -7.06 19.17 -38.10
N ALA A 890 -7.55 20.35 -38.45
CA ALA A 890 -8.46 20.56 -39.56
C ALA A 890 -8.04 21.77 -40.40
N ILE A 891 -8.29 21.71 -41.70
CA ILE A 891 -8.14 22.85 -42.61
C ILE A 891 -9.50 23.19 -43.20
N ASP A 892 -9.92 24.45 -43.09
CA ASP A 892 -11.22 24.95 -43.54
C ASP A 892 -12.42 24.11 -43.03
N GLY A 893 -12.30 23.62 -41.79
CA GLY A 893 -13.31 22.75 -41.16
C GLY A 893 -13.28 21.30 -41.61
N VAL A 894 -12.38 20.91 -42.52
CA VAL A 894 -12.16 19.52 -42.96
C VAL A 894 -11.11 18.87 -42.05
N PRO A 895 -11.44 17.81 -41.29
CA PRO A 895 -10.47 17.09 -40.48
C PRO A 895 -9.37 16.45 -41.33
N LEU A 896 -8.13 16.51 -40.85
CA LEU A 896 -6.94 15.96 -41.49
C LEU A 896 -6.43 14.69 -40.79
N ASN A 897 -7.07 14.30 -39.70
CA ASN A 897 -6.78 13.08 -38.94
C ASN A 897 -7.21 11.83 -39.72
N GLN A 898 -6.43 10.76 -39.63
CA GLN A 898 -6.81 9.45 -40.17
C GLN A 898 -7.64 8.68 -39.13
N GLU A 899 -8.85 8.25 -39.48
CA GLU A 899 -9.72 7.41 -38.63
C GLU A 899 -9.87 7.97 -37.19
N ASP A 900 -10.09 9.28 -37.06
CA ASP A 900 -10.14 10.02 -35.79
C ASP A 900 -8.88 9.93 -34.90
N THR A 901 -7.75 9.45 -35.43
CA THR A 901 -6.49 9.40 -34.67
C THR A 901 -5.83 10.78 -34.62
N PRO A 902 -5.62 11.37 -33.42
CA PRO A 902 -4.98 12.68 -33.29
C PRO A 902 -3.50 12.65 -33.72
N PHE A 903 -2.99 13.81 -34.15
CA PHE A 903 -1.55 14.00 -34.37
C PHE A 903 -0.85 14.15 -33.02
N LEU A 904 0.32 13.53 -32.88
CA LEU A 904 1.12 13.62 -31.68
C LEU A 904 2.21 14.67 -31.83
N PHE A 905 2.54 15.34 -30.73
CA PHE A 905 3.65 16.26 -30.60
C PHE A 905 4.61 15.68 -29.55
N PRO A 906 5.92 15.59 -29.84
CA PRO A 906 6.88 14.92 -28.98
C PRO A 906 7.24 15.76 -27.75
N GLY A 907 7.57 15.07 -26.66
CA GLY A 907 8.18 15.70 -25.49
C GLY A 907 9.40 16.54 -25.86
N THR A 908 9.46 17.74 -25.29
CA THR A 908 10.51 18.73 -25.57
C THR A 908 11.41 19.01 -24.37
N GLY A 909 11.09 18.41 -23.22
CA GLY A 909 11.88 18.53 -21.99
C GLY A 909 11.47 19.67 -21.04
N GLY A 910 10.38 20.39 -21.30
CA GLY A 910 9.89 21.40 -20.36
C GLY A 910 8.78 22.32 -20.88
N TRP A 911 8.58 23.44 -20.19
CA TRP A 911 7.44 24.37 -20.37
C TRP A 911 7.91 25.79 -20.70
N SER A 912 8.93 25.91 -21.58
CA SER A 912 9.58 27.17 -21.98
C SER A 912 10.09 28.03 -20.82
N THR A 913 10.64 27.37 -19.79
CA THR A 913 11.37 28.05 -18.70
C THR A 913 12.80 28.38 -19.10
N ASN A 914 13.35 27.65 -20.08
CA ASN A 914 14.71 27.80 -20.61
C ASN A 914 14.66 27.69 -22.14
N ALA A 915 15.60 28.34 -22.84
CA ALA A 915 15.63 28.38 -24.31
C ALA A 915 15.65 26.97 -24.98
N ASN A 916 16.34 26.04 -24.35
CA ASN A 916 16.61 24.69 -24.87
C ASN A 916 15.36 23.76 -24.90
N GLN A 917 14.20 24.26 -24.49
CA GLN A 917 12.97 23.48 -24.35
C GLN A 917 12.02 23.64 -25.54
N TRP A 918 12.28 24.55 -26.47
CA TRP A 918 11.49 24.66 -27.70
C TRP A 918 11.98 23.65 -28.74
N ARG A 919 11.04 22.99 -29.43
CA ARG A 919 11.32 22.19 -30.62
C ARG A 919 10.48 22.62 -31.80
N GLU A 920 11.10 22.62 -32.97
CA GLU A 920 10.38 22.55 -34.23
C GLU A 920 9.90 21.11 -34.45
N VAL A 921 8.62 20.94 -34.78
CA VAL A 921 7.94 19.66 -34.90
C VAL A 921 7.13 19.65 -36.19
N TRP A 922 7.50 18.76 -37.12
CA TRP A 922 6.67 18.50 -38.29
C TRP A 922 5.41 17.74 -37.86
N VAL A 923 4.23 18.24 -38.22
CA VAL A 923 2.99 17.51 -37.98
C VAL A 923 2.95 16.31 -38.91
N ALA A 924 2.89 15.11 -38.33
CA ALA A 924 3.09 13.87 -39.05
C ALA A 924 2.32 12.71 -38.42
N HIS A 925 2.00 11.72 -39.25
CA HIS A 925 1.43 10.45 -38.81
C HIS A 925 2.22 9.31 -39.45
N ASN A 926 2.64 8.31 -38.66
CA ASN A 926 3.42 7.15 -39.11
C ASN A 926 4.64 7.52 -39.99
N ARG A 927 5.46 8.47 -39.51
CA ARG A 927 6.64 9.03 -40.21
C ARG A 927 6.36 9.70 -41.56
N LYS A 928 5.09 9.97 -41.88
CA LYS A 928 4.70 10.74 -43.07
C LYS A 928 4.25 12.11 -42.63
N ALA A 929 4.91 13.14 -43.17
CA ALA A 929 4.49 14.52 -42.95
C ALA A 929 3.04 14.72 -43.42
N LEU A 930 2.28 15.52 -42.67
CA LEU A 930 0.97 15.99 -43.09
C LEU A 930 1.14 16.89 -44.31
N ILE A 931 0.59 16.47 -45.45
CA ILE A 931 0.60 17.24 -46.69
C ILE A 931 -0.77 17.88 -46.90
N LEU A 932 -0.78 19.20 -47.03
CA LEU A 932 -1.94 20.04 -47.31
C LEU A 932 -1.93 20.40 -48.80
N GLU A 933 -3.02 20.08 -49.50
CA GLU A 933 -3.26 20.55 -50.88
C GLU A 933 -4.09 21.84 -50.80
N LEU A 934 -3.45 23.00 -50.97
CA LEU A 934 -4.08 24.31 -50.76
C LEU A 934 -4.20 25.09 -52.08
N LYS A 935 -5.24 25.92 -52.16
CA LYS A 935 -5.47 26.86 -53.25
C LYS A 935 -4.93 28.24 -52.88
N ALA A 936 -4.61 29.07 -53.87
CA ALA A 936 -4.31 30.46 -53.61
C ALA A 936 -5.55 31.15 -52.98
N GLY A 937 -5.39 31.78 -51.81
CA GLY A 937 -6.52 32.39 -51.09
C GLY A 937 -6.42 32.31 -49.57
N GLN A 938 -7.53 32.66 -48.90
CA GLN A 938 -7.66 32.60 -47.44
C GLN A 938 -8.01 31.19 -46.98
N HIS A 939 -7.33 30.72 -45.94
CA HIS A 939 -7.55 29.42 -45.31
C HIS A 939 -7.59 29.54 -43.78
N ARG A 940 -8.19 28.55 -43.12
CA ARG A 940 -8.26 28.45 -41.65
C ARG A 940 -7.69 27.12 -41.18
N LEU A 941 -6.67 27.15 -40.33
CA LEU A 941 -6.11 25.99 -39.65
C LEU A 941 -6.69 25.92 -38.24
N THR A 942 -7.37 24.84 -37.89
CA THR A 942 -7.88 24.58 -36.55
C THR A 942 -7.12 23.42 -35.92
N MET A 943 -6.70 23.59 -34.67
CA MET A 943 -6.21 22.49 -33.84
C MET A 943 -7.04 22.35 -32.58
N THR A 944 -7.38 21.12 -32.20
CA THR A 944 -8.21 20.80 -31.03
C THR A 944 -7.48 19.87 -30.08
N ASN A 945 -7.44 20.20 -28.79
CA ASN A 945 -6.84 19.35 -27.76
C ASN A 945 -7.62 18.02 -27.62
N ALA A 946 -6.91 16.88 -27.69
CA ALA A 946 -7.51 15.55 -27.68
C ALA A 946 -7.33 14.78 -26.36
N ASP A 947 -6.49 15.24 -25.44
CA ASP A 947 -5.99 14.40 -24.33
C ASP A 947 -5.91 15.09 -22.95
N ASN A 948 -6.44 16.30 -22.80
CA ASN A 948 -6.32 17.11 -21.59
C ASN A 948 -4.86 17.38 -21.16
N ARG A 949 -3.93 17.39 -22.12
CA ARG A 949 -2.52 17.70 -21.86
C ARG A 949 -2.15 19.04 -22.48
N GLY A 950 -1.43 19.86 -21.72
CA GLY A 950 -0.95 21.18 -22.14
C GLY A 950 0.07 21.11 -23.28
N LEU A 951 -0.02 22.07 -24.20
CA LEU A 951 0.98 22.33 -25.25
C LEU A 951 1.19 23.84 -25.34
N ASN A 952 2.42 24.30 -25.11
CA ASN A 952 2.76 25.69 -25.44
C ASN A 952 3.14 25.76 -26.92
N LEU A 953 2.69 26.80 -27.62
CA LEU A 953 3.05 27.08 -29.01
C LEU A 953 3.63 28.49 -29.13
N ASP A 954 4.65 28.62 -29.96
CA ASP A 954 5.27 29.89 -30.33
C ASP A 954 4.76 30.35 -31.70
N TRP A 955 4.94 29.51 -32.73
CA TRP A 955 4.43 29.79 -34.07
C TRP A 955 4.03 28.52 -34.83
N LEU A 956 3.28 28.72 -35.91
CA LEU A 956 2.94 27.73 -36.91
C LEU A 956 3.47 28.18 -38.28
N LYS A 957 4.05 27.27 -39.05
CA LYS A 957 4.55 27.50 -40.40
C LYS A 957 3.85 26.58 -41.40
N ILE A 958 3.26 27.18 -42.42
CA ILE A 958 2.76 26.48 -43.61
C ILE A 958 3.88 26.52 -44.66
N VAL A 959 4.61 25.42 -44.78
CA VAL A 959 5.86 25.32 -45.52
C VAL A 959 5.60 24.79 -46.95
N PRO A 960 5.90 25.55 -48.01
CA PRO A 960 5.70 25.07 -49.37
C PRO A 960 6.61 23.88 -49.70
N LEU A 961 6.06 22.94 -50.46
CA LEU A 961 6.77 21.80 -51.03
C LEU A 961 6.84 21.95 -52.57
N PRO A 962 8.01 21.72 -53.19
CA PRO A 962 8.21 21.82 -54.63
C PRO A 962 7.44 20.79 -55.48
#